data_AF-A0A8J2QWU7-F1
#
_entry.id   AF-A0A8J2QWU7-F1
#
_cell.length_a   1.000
_cell.length_b   1.000
_cell.length_c   1.000
_cell.angle_alpha   90.00
_cell.angle_beta   90.00
_cell.angle_gamma   90.00
#
_symmetry.space_group_name_H-M   'P 1'
#
loop_
_entity.id
_entity.type
_entity.pdbx_description
1 polymer ?
#
loop_
_entity_poly.entity_id
_entity_poly.type
_entity_poly.pdbx_seq_one_letter_code
_entity_poly.pdbx_strand_id
1 'polypeptide(L)'
;MLNVSKKRVVISGLQRYSQDVKNLYKFFSEEENENQKYRTLDEKDYKRFLSKRALTQKPAPTRQLIAKSEKSTRKICRSLGEGMPNEYTFPFTNLELTTRSGDRITIEGPQLDEALQYIPPRGQPDLRTELNNFQQELHRPPPLPRNLLITTGGQHGIFLCVELLVDHGDPIICTEYSYTGLNYILKPYNVEYIGIKEDKDGLIPEELESVLNTRLKQGLKMPKVLFVVPTGSNPTGFLLSESRKRRIYEIACKYDLIIVEDEVYMFLNYTDKVTPSFLSLDTTGRVVRIDSISKVVSAGLRVGWLTGPQPLIRYTEFSLMSQMLHSCSLAQSVTYSLMADRDRLTAHIQSTINFYKKQKDYVNNALKKIEDLIEWEDPAGGYFHWVKIRGLEDVRNMVFNTAFKHGLMLEPGHNFSYNTERPSPYIRLTFTRMNLEQLDNNVNTIRDIIIEERKLQQKTFAKSEKSKGIICRTLGEGMPNEYTFPFTNLELTTRSGDRIIIEGPQLDEALQYISAKGLPCLHQELSNFQQELHRPPPLPRSLLLTNGAQHGIHLCTELLVDHGDPVIATEYSYFGLHYALKPYHVEFIGLKEDKDGLIPEELESVLNTRMKQGLKMPRVLFVVPTFSNPTNFLLSESRKRRIYEIACKYDLIIVEDEVYMFLNYTDTVIPSFLSLDTTGRVVRIDSISKVVSAGLRVGWLTGPQPLIRYTELTSMSQIMHPCAVTQSMIYSLITDRELLTKHLLSVRCFYKKQKDCVNNALKKIEDLIEWEEPEGGYYHWIKIRGLEDVRNMVFNTAFKHGLMLEPGHNFSYDTERPSPYIRLTFTRMNLEQLDDNINTIRDIIIEERKLQQKTC
;
A
#
# COMPACT_ATOMS: atom_id res chain seq x y z
N MET A 1 -55.47 -22.23 -35.57
CA MET A 1 -55.14 -21.59 -36.87
C MET A 1 -54.03 -20.58 -36.57
N LEU A 2 -52.76 -20.92 -36.83
CA LEU A 2 -52.04 -20.61 -38.08
C LEU A 2 -52.05 -19.08 -38.36
N ASN A 3 -50.96 -18.35 -38.55
CA ASN A 3 -49.65 -18.76 -39.03
C ASN A 3 -48.58 -17.67 -38.80
N VAL A 4 -47.34 -18.16 -38.91
CA VAL A 4 -46.01 -17.55 -38.79
C VAL A 4 -45.72 -16.41 -39.80
N SER A 5 -44.90 -15.43 -39.40
CA SER A 5 -43.84 -14.86 -40.26
C SER A 5 -42.75 -14.12 -39.47
N LYS A 6 -41.56 -14.73 -39.43
CA LYS A 6 -40.27 -14.14 -39.05
C LYS A 6 -39.84 -13.03 -40.02
N LYS A 7 -39.15 -12.01 -39.51
CA LYS A 7 -37.94 -11.38 -40.12
C LYS A 7 -37.21 -10.63 -38.99
N ARG A 8 -36.25 -11.26 -38.30
CA ARG A 8 -34.80 -11.09 -38.51
C ARG A 8 -34.44 -9.70 -39.07
N VAL A 9 -33.99 -8.82 -38.17
CA VAL A 9 -32.97 -7.83 -38.47
C VAL A 9 -31.91 -7.97 -37.38
N VAL A 10 -30.84 -8.69 -37.72
CA VAL A 10 -29.55 -8.59 -37.04
C VAL A 10 -28.96 -7.26 -37.49
N ILE A 11 -28.84 -6.29 -36.58
CA ILE A 11 -27.89 -5.20 -36.74
C ILE A 11 -27.04 -5.20 -35.48
N SER A 12 -25.87 -5.82 -35.63
CA SER A 12 -24.70 -5.62 -34.80
C SER A 12 -24.31 -4.14 -34.85
N GLY A 13 -24.81 -3.36 -33.89
CA GLY A 13 -24.33 -2.02 -33.62
C GLY A 13 -23.24 -2.08 -32.55
N LEU A 14 -22.02 -2.50 -32.91
CA LEU A 14 -20.87 -2.09 -32.10
C LEU A 14 -20.84 -0.55 -32.18
N GLN A 15 -21.18 0.11 -31.07
CA GLN A 15 -21.05 1.56 -30.96
C GLN A 15 -19.57 1.91 -31.20
N ARG A 16 -19.32 2.91 -32.05
CA ARG A 16 -17.97 3.41 -32.37
C ARG A 16 -17.46 4.30 -31.24
N TYR A 17 -16.14 4.46 -31.09
CA TYR A 17 -15.61 5.61 -30.34
C TYR A 17 -16.08 6.85 -31.08
N SER A 18 -17.05 7.54 -30.49
CA SER A 18 -17.33 8.91 -30.87
C SER A 18 -16.20 9.77 -30.32
N GLN A 19 -15.78 10.78 -31.07
CA GLN A 19 -15.02 11.90 -30.50
C GLN A 19 -15.83 12.69 -29.44
N ASP A 20 -17.07 12.27 -29.16
CA ASP A 20 -17.88 12.74 -28.06
C ASP A 20 -17.33 12.24 -26.71
N VAL A 21 -16.74 13.20 -25.98
CA VAL A 21 -16.31 13.18 -24.58
C VAL A 21 -17.29 12.38 -23.68
N LYS A 22 -18.60 12.40 -23.98
CA LYS A 22 -19.63 11.71 -23.18
C LYS A 22 -19.61 10.18 -23.29
N ASN A 23 -18.99 9.61 -24.33
CA ASN A 23 -18.91 8.15 -24.50
C ASN A 23 -17.64 7.53 -23.90
N LEU A 24 -16.63 8.32 -23.51
CA LEU A 24 -15.44 7.80 -22.82
C LEU A 24 -15.79 7.04 -21.54
N TYR A 25 -16.92 7.40 -20.91
CA TYR A 25 -17.35 6.86 -19.64
C TYR A 25 -18.43 5.76 -19.73
N LYS A 26 -18.59 5.08 -20.87
CA LYS A 26 -19.70 4.11 -21.05
C LYS A 26 -19.29 2.63 -20.99
N PHE A 27 -18.70 2.16 -19.89
CA PHE A 27 -18.32 0.75 -19.71
C PHE A 27 -19.46 -0.14 -19.19
N PHE A 28 -20.67 0.06 -19.73
CA PHE A 28 -21.87 -0.68 -19.36
C PHE A 28 -22.70 -1.00 -20.61
N SER A 29 -23.53 -2.03 -20.51
CA SER A 29 -24.51 -2.38 -21.54
C SER A 29 -25.76 -1.51 -21.40
N GLU A 30 -26.33 -1.04 -22.52
CA GLU A 30 -27.66 -0.42 -22.54
C GLU A 30 -28.79 -1.47 -22.49
N GLU A 31 -28.48 -2.74 -22.78
CA GLU A 31 -29.41 -3.86 -22.57
C GLU A 31 -29.51 -4.18 -21.08
N GLU A 32 -30.74 -4.33 -20.57
CA GLU A 32 -31.00 -4.75 -19.18
C GLU A 32 -30.36 -6.12 -18.92
N ASN A 33 -29.77 -6.28 -17.74
CA ASN A 33 -29.29 -7.61 -17.31
C ASN A 33 -30.51 -8.55 -17.22
N GLU A 34 -30.59 -9.52 -18.14
CA GLU A 34 -31.65 -10.53 -18.17
C GLU A 34 -31.81 -11.26 -16.82
N ASN A 35 -33.02 -11.75 -16.56
CA ASN A 35 -33.49 -12.42 -15.34
C ASN A 35 -32.40 -13.11 -14.50
N GLN A 36 -32.32 -12.72 -13.22
CA GLN A 36 -31.32 -13.18 -12.26
C GLN A 36 -31.36 -14.71 -12.05
N LYS A 37 -30.47 -15.43 -12.75
CA LYS A 37 -30.36 -16.91 -12.72
C LYS A 37 -29.77 -17.46 -11.42
N TYR A 38 -28.88 -16.71 -10.77
CA TYR A 38 -28.13 -17.13 -9.58
C TYR A 38 -28.43 -16.22 -8.39
N ARG A 39 -28.45 -16.79 -7.19
CA ARG A 39 -28.69 -16.06 -5.94
C ARG A 39 -27.55 -15.07 -5.66
N THR A 40 -27.88 -13.87 -5.18
CA THR A 40 -26.92 -12.93 -4.59
C THR A 40 -26.28 -13.51 -3.32
N LEU A 41 -24.97 -13.31 -3.16
CA LEU A 41 -24.23 -13.68 -1.95
C LEU A 41 -24.54 -12.73 -0.79
N ASP A 42 -24.72 -13.27 0.41
CA ASP A 42 -24.89 -12.51 1.65
C ASP A 42 -23.61 -12.49 2.51
N GLU A 43 -23.62 -11.77 3.64
CA GLU A 43 -22.44 -11.62 4.50
C GLU A 43 -21.89 -12.96 5.03
N LYS A 44 -22.76 -13.96 5.27
CA LYS A 44 -22.32 -15.27 5.76
C LYS A 44 -21.63 -16.07 4.67
N ASP A 45 -22.06 -15.89 3.41
CA ASP A 45 -21.46 -16.56 2.26
C ASP A 45 -19.99 -16.23 2.10
N TYR A 46 -19.61 -14.96 2.26
CA TYR A 46 -18.23 -14.53 2.00
C TYR A 46 -17.19 -15.22 2.87
N LYS A 47 -17.56 -15.71 4.06
CA LYS A 47 -16.61 -16.35 5.00
C LYS A 47 -15.88 -17.56 4.40
N ARG A 48 -16.49 -18.28 3.46
CA ARG A 48 -15.83 -19.45 2.82
C ARG A 48 -14.74 -19.08 1.80
N PHE A 49 -14.74 -17.83 1.34
CA PHE A 49 -13.73 -17.31 0.42
C PHE A 49 -12.53 -16.72 1.14
N LEU A 50 -12.73 -16.21 2.36
CA LEU A 50 -11.69 -15.56 3.13
C LEU A 50 -10.58 -16.55 3.48
N SER A 51 -9.34 -16.08 3.39
CA SER A 51 -8.17 -16.82 3.89
C SER A 51 -8.27 -17.00 5.41
N LYS A 52 -7.56 -17.99 5.94
CA LYS A 52 -7.43 -18.17 7.40
C LYS A 52 -6.87 -16.89 8.02
N ARG A 53 -5.87 -16.27 7.38
CA ARG A 53 -5.25 -15.02 7.82
C ARG A 53 -6.26 -13.89 7.92
N ALA A 54 -7.11 -13.68 6.90
CA ALA A 54 -8.11 -12.63 6.89
C ALA A 54 -9.17 -12.79 8.00
N LEU A 55 -9.57 -14.03 8.33
CA LEU A 55 -10.56 -14.32 9.37
C LEU A 55 -10.12 -13.96 10.80
N THR A 56 -8.82 -13.77 11.02
CA THR A 56 -8.25 -13.42 12.34
C THR A 56 -8.30 -11.93 12.62
N GLN A 57 -8.46 -11.12 11.57
CA GLN A 57 -8.45 -9.68 11.67
C GLN A 57 -9.75 -9.18 12.31
N LYS A 58 -9.60 -8.22 13.23
CA LYS A 58 -10.71 -7.59 13.96
C LYS A 58 -10.63 -6.08 13.83
N PRO A 59 -11.75 -5.35 13.97
CA PRO A 59 -11.73 -3.90 14.08
C PRO A 59 -10.78 -3.44 15.20
N ALA A 60 -10.05 -2.36 14.96
CA ALA A 60 -9.18 -1.73 15.95
C ALA A 60 -9.97 -1.30 17.20
N PRO A 61 -9.64 -1.77 18.42
CA PRO A 61 -10.29 -1.34 19.66
C PRO A 61 -10.24 0.18 19.87
N THR A 62 -9.09 0.82 19.58
CA THR A 62 -8.89 2.28 19.64
C THR A 62 -9.85 3.06 18.74
N ARG A 63 -10.41 2.43 17.70
CA ARG A 63 -11.37 3.08 16.78
C ARG A 63 -12.83 2.81 17.11
N GLN A 64 -13.13 1.91 18.03
CA GLN A 64 -14.51 1.68 18.46
C GLN A 64 -15.09 2.94 19.12
N LEU A 65 -14.25 3.70 19.84
CA LEU A 65 -14.63 4.99 20.43
C LEU A 65 -15.00 6.03 19.38
N ILE A 66 -14.21 6.15 18.30
CA ILE A 66 -14.50 7.04 17.17
C ILE A 66 -15.81 6.63 16.48
N ALA A 67 -16.00 5.33 16.21
CA ALA A 67 -17.24 4.84 15.61
C ALA A 67 -18.46 5.05 16.54
N LYS A 68 -18.26 5.08 17.86
CA LYS A 68 -19.31 5.38 18.86
C LYS A 68 -19.61 6.88 18.91
N SER A 69 -18.61 7.75 18.75
CA SER A 69 -18.82 9.21 18.70
C SER A 69 -19.54 9.63 17.42
N GLU A 70 -19.20 9.07 16.26
CA GLU A 70 -19.86 9.34 14.97
C GLU A 70 -21.36 8.97 14.98
N LYS A 71 -21.73 7.94 15.74
CA LYS A 71 -23.13 7.49 15.90
C LYS A 71 -23.90 8.25 16.99
N SER A 72 -23.21 9.06 17.79
CA SER A 72 -23.83 9.83 18.87
C SER A 72 -24.46 11.10 18.31
N THR A 73 -25.70 11.39 18.72
CA THR A 73 -26.37 12.66 18.41
C THR A 73 -25.76 13.86 19.15
N ARG A 74 -24.89 13.61 20.13
CA ARG A 74 -24.13 14.66 20.84
C ARG A 74 -22.87 15.02 20.04
N LYS A 75 -22.94 16.12 19.28
CA LYS A 75 -21.86 16.66 18.42
C LYS A 75 -20.56 17.10 19.13
N ILE A 76 -20.43 16.96 20.45
CA ILE A 76 -19.33 17.55 21.22
C ILE A 76 -18.70 16.50 22.13
N CYS A 77 -17.84 15.64 21.58
CA CYS A 77 -16.94 14.82 22.37
C CYS A 77 -15.51 15.34 22.16
N ARG A 78 -14.89 15.85 23.22
CA ARG A 78 -13.50 16.32 23.23
C ARG A 78 -12.58 15.10 23.30
N SER A 79 -11.61 14.99 22.39
CA SER A 79 -10.72 13.80 22.31
C SER A 79 -9.35 14.06 22.92
N LEU A 80 -9.04 13.40 24.04
CA LEU A 80 -7.67 13.25 24.55
C LEU A 80 -7.08 11.87 24.18
N GLY A 81 -7.74 11.14 23.28
CA GLY A 81 -7.36 9.79 22.89
C GLY A 81 -6.46 9.72 21.67
N GLU A 82 -6.49 10.69 20.75
CA GLU A 82 -5.81 10.58 19.45
C GLU A 82 -4.34 11.03 19.46
N GLY A 83 -3.43 10.14 19.00
CA GLY A 83 -2.00 10.43 18.89
C GLY A 83 -1.59 11.14 17.58
N MET A 84 -2.38 12.11 17.15
CA MET A 84 -2.22 12.83 15.87
C MET A 84 -1.43 14.13 16.07
N PRO A 85 -0.49 14.49 15.18
CA PRO A 85 0.16 15.81 15.22
C PRO A 85 -0.88 16.93 15.03
N ASN A 86 -0.62 18.09 15.61
CA ASN A 86 -1.39 19.31 15.41
C ASN A 86 -1.12 19.91 14.03
N GLU A 87 -2.18 20.29 13.32
CA GLU A 87 -2.11 20.90 11.99
C GLU A 87 -1.29 22.20 11.98
N TYR A 88 -1.34 22.99 13.07
CA TYR A 88 -0.52 24.20 13.24
C TYR A 88 0.98 23.94 13.20
N THR A 89 1.41 22.69 13.41
CA THR A 89 2.83 22.31 13.39
C THR A 89 3.32 21.78 12.05
N PHE A 90 2.46 21.62 11.04
CA PHE A 90 2.90 21.19 9.71
C PHE A 90 3.71 22.29 9.01
N PRO A 91 4.74 21.98 8.21
CA PRO A 91 5.62 23.02 7.67
C PRO A 91 5.01 23.82 6.52
N PHE A 92 3.97 23.33 5.86
CA PHE A 92 3.44 23.93 4.62
C PHE A 92 2.13 24.69 4.87
N THR A 93 1.96 25.81 4.19
CA THR A 93 0.73 26.63 4.20
C THR A 93 -0.03 26.57 2.88
N ASN A 94 0.67 26.26 1.79
CA ASN A 94 0.12 26.18 0.44
C ASN A 94 0.85 25.12 -0.39
N LEU A 95 0.11 24.45 -1.26
CA LEU A 95 0.62 23.58 -2.33
C LEU A 95 -0.08 23.95 -3.64
N GLU A 96 0.69 24.21 -4.70
CA GLU A 96 0.18 24.54 -6.02
C GLU A 96 0.77 23.60 -7.07
N LEU A 97 -0.09 23.03 -7.93
CA LEU A 97 0.30 22.25 -9.10
C LEU A 97 -0.10 23.00 -10.36
N THR A 98 0.86 23.32 -11.22
CA THR A 98 0.56 23.89 -12.54
C THR A 98 0.41 22.76 -13.56
N THR A 99 -0.68 22.78 -14.30
CA THR A 99 -0.96 21.83 -15.38
C THR A 99 -0.31 22.25 -16.70
N ARG A 100 -0.20 21.34 -17.66
CA ARG A 100 0.30 21.64 -19.02
C ARG A 100 -0.60 22.61 -19.80
N SER A 101 -1.87 22.74 -19.44
CA SER A 101 -2.78 23.77 -19.98
C SER A 101 -2.58 25.15 -19.36
N GLY A 102 -1.75 25.28 -18.32
CA GLY A 102 -1.51 26.51 -17.58
C GLY A 102 -2.48 26.73 -16.40
N ASP A 103 -3.43 25.82 -16.17
CA ASP A 103 -4.31 25.87 -15.01
C ASP A 103 -3.55 25.53 -13.72
N ARG A 104 -3.98 26.12 -12.60
CA ARG A 104 -3.40 25.89 -11.28
C ARG A 104 -4.37 25.13 -10.39
N ILE A 105 -3.89 24.08 -9.74
CA ILE A 105 -4.58 23.36 -8.68
C ILE A 105 -3.93 23.77 -7.36
N THR A 106 -4.67 24.49 -6.53
CA THR A 106 -4.19 25.00 -5.25
C THR A 106 -4.85 24.22 -4.11
N ILE A 107 -4.05 23.74 -3.16
CA ILE A 107 -4.49 23.06 -1.93
C ILE A 107 -3.93 23.86 -0.76
N GLU A 108 -4.81 24.54 -0.02
CA GLU A 108 -4.46 25.42 1.09
C GLU A 108 -5.48 25.35 2.23
N GLY A 109 -5.14 25.96 3.37
CA GLY A 109 -6.03 26.04 4.53
C GLY A 109 -6.54 24.67 5.01
N PRO A 110 -7.84 24.53 5.34
CA PRO A 110 -8.40 23.29 5.85
C PRO A 110 -8.22 22.06 4.93
N GLN A 111 -8.18 22.26 3.61
CA GLN A 111 -7.96 21.18 2.66
C GLN A 111 -6.51 20.66 2.74
N LEU A 112 -5.54 21.56 2.89
CA LEU A 112 -4.15 21.17 3.08
C LEU A 112 -3.94 20.52 4.45
N ASP A 113 -4.59 21.03 5.49
CA ASP A 113 -4.55 20.44 6.83
C ASP A 113 -5.03 18.97 6.80
N GLU A 114 -6.14 18.67 6.11
CA GLU A 114 -6.61 17.29 5.92
C GLU A 114 -5.62 16.46 5.07
N ALA A 115 -5.12 17.03 3.96
CA ALA A 115 -4.16 16.36 3.07
C ALA A 115 -2.83 16.01 3.76
N LEU A 116 -2.46 16.75 4.81
CA LEU A 116 -1.25 16.53 5.60
C LEU A 116 -1.51 15.73 6.89
N GLN A 117 -2.74 15.26 7.12
CA GLN A 117 -3.13 14.55 8.35
C GLN A 117 -3.46 13.06 8.13
N TYR A 118 -3.54 12.30 9.22
CA TYR A 118 -4.15 10.98 9.23
C TYR A 118 -5.62 11.04 8.83
N ILE A 119 -6.03 10.13 7.95
CA ILE A 119 -7.41 9.99 7.46
C ILE A 119 -7.95 8.59 7.76
N PRO A 120 -9.26 8.33 7.56
CA PRO A 120 -9.80 6.98 7.67
C PRO A 120 -9.07 5.98 6.74
N PRO A 121 -8.92 4.70 7.11
CA PRO A 121 -8.24 3.68 6.30
C PRO A 121 -8.80 3.51 4.90
N ARG A 122 -10.12 3.67 4.76
CA ARG A 122 -10.78 3.60 3.47
C ARG A 122 -10.31 4.69 2.50
N GLY A 123 -9.74 5.77 3.02
CA GLY A 123 -9.30 6.94 2.28
C GLY A 123 -10.17 8.18 2.54
N GLN A 124 -9.77 9.28 1.92
CA GLN A 124 -10.35 10.62 2.12
C GLN A 124 -11.84 10.59 1.76
N PRO A 125 -12.75 11.07 2.63
CA PRO A 125 -14.19 11.01 2.40
C PRO A 125 -14.64 11.60 1.07
N ASP A 126 -14.11 12.76 0.68
CA ASP A 126 -14.47 13.45 -0.56
C ASP A 126 -14.04 12.65 -1.78
N LEU A 127 -12.79 12.18 -1.82
CA LEU A 127 -12.31 11.32 -2.90
C LEU A 127 -13.11 10.01 -2.99
N ARG A 128 -13.46 9.39 -1.86
CA ARG A 128 -14.28 8.17 -1.88
C ARG A 128 -15.67 8.44 -2.45
N THR A 129 -16.29 9.56 -2.11
CA THR A 129 -17.59 9.94 -2.66
C THR A 129 -17.48 10.15 -4.16
N GLU A 130 -16.46 10.90 -4.59
CA GLU A 130 -16.19 11.20 -5.99
C GLU A 130 -15.91 9.94 -6.81
N LEU A 131 -15.11 9.01 -6.29
CA LEU A 131 -14.84 7.72 -6.91
C LEU A 131 -16.08 6.82 -6.96
N ASN A 132 -16.96 6.85 -5.97
CA ASN A 132 -18.21 6.10 -6.06
C ASN A 132 -19.11 6.65 -7.17
N ASN A 133 -19.22 7.99 -7.28
CA ASN A 133 -19.95 8.62 -8.39
C ASN A 133 -19.32 8.23 -9.74
N PHE A 134 -17.99 8.28 -9.82
CA PHE A 134 -17.24 7.86 -11.00
C PHE A 134 -17.54 6.41 -11.39
N GLN A 135 -17.55 5.48 -10.44
CA GLN A 135 -17.89 4.07 -10.68
C GLN A 135 -19.34 3.88 -11.15
N GLN A 136 -20.28 4.66 -10.61
CA GLN A 136 -21.68 4.64 -11.06
C GLN A 136 -21.83 5.18 -12.48
N GLU A 137 -21.15 6.28 -12.81
CA GLU A 137 -21.12 6.88 -14.15
C GLU A 137 -20.53 5.89 -15.17
N LEU A 138 -19.38 5.31 -14.85
CA LEU A 138 -18.60 4.43 -15.72
C LEU A 138 -19.24 3.07 -15.99
N HIS A 139 -19.75 2.43 -14.93
CA HIS A 139 -20.06 1.01 -14.96
C HIS A 139 -21.54 0.70 -14.69
N ARG A 140 -22.29 1.63 -14.10
CA ARG A 140 -23.70 1.41 -13.69
C ARG A 140 -23.90 0.02 -13.05
N PRO A 141 -23.12 -0.33 -12.01
CA PRO A 141 -23.17 -1.66 -11.44
C PRO A 141 -24.59 -2.01 -10.96
N PRO A 142 -25.00 -3.29 -11.02
CA PRO A 142 -26.27 -3.72 -10.44
C PRO A 142 -26.38 -3.31 -8.96
N PRO A 143 -27.60 -3.00 -8.46
CA PRO A 143 -27.82 -2.41 -7.14
C PRO A 143 -27.56 -3.41 -6.01
N LEU A 144 -26.29 -3.59 -5.67
CA LEU A 144 -25.80 -4.39 -4.55
C LEU A 144 -25.07 -3.51 -3.52
N PRO A 145 -25.04 -3.91 -2.23
CA PRO A 145 -24.22 -3.22 -1.23
C PRO A 145 -22.72 -3.33 -1.57
N ARG A 146 -22.17 -2.23 -2.09
CA ARG A 146 -20.77 -2.10 -2.49
C ARG A 146 -20.08 -1.01 -1.68
N ASN A 147 -18.78 -1.16 -1.50
CA ASN A 147 -17.92 -0.15 -0.90
C ASN A 147 -16.68 0.06 -1.76
N LEU A 148 -15.95 1.12 -1.41
CA LEU A 148 -14.68 1.49 -2.02
C LEU A 148 -13.59 1.66 -0.96
N LEU A 149 -12.38 1.19 -1.27
CA LEU A 149 -11.16 1.31 -0.48
C LEU A 149 -10.03 1.86 -1.34
N ILE A 150 -9.42 2.97 -0.94
CA ILE A 150 -8.28 3.57 -1.65
C ILE A 150 -6.99 2.87 -1.24
N THR A 151 -6.13 2.59 -2.22
CA THR A 151 -4.90 1.80 -2.10
C THR A 151 -3.68 2.58 -2.62
N THR A 152 -2.49 2.04 -2.36
CA THR A 152 -1.21 2.63 -2.82
C THR A 152 -0.89 2.13 -4.23
N GLY A 153 -1.70 2.57 -5.19
CA GLY A 153 -1.70 2.08 -6.56
C GLY A 153 -2.28 0.66 -6.70
N GLY A 154 -2.45 0.20 -7.95
CA GLY A 154 -3.08 -1.10 -8.25
C GLY A 154 -2.39 -2.31 -7.63
N GLN A 155 -1.05 -2.31 -7.54
CA GLN A 155 -0.28 -3.40 -6.93
C GLN A 155 -0.72 -3.68 -5.49
N HIS A 156 -0.95 -2.63 -4.69
CA HIS A 156 -1.42 -2.77 -3.31
C HIS A 156 -2.84 -3.35 -3.27
N GLY A 157 -3.72 -2.97 -4.21
CA GLY A 157 -5.03 -3.61 -4.38
C GLY A 157 -4.94 -5.11 -4.67
N ILE A 158 -4.06 -5.52 -5.58
CA ILE A 158 -3.83 -6.94 -5.91
C ILE A 158 -3.31 -7.69 -4.68
N PHE A 159 -2.29 -7.14 -3.99
CA PHE A 159 -1.73 -7.75 -2.78
C PHE A 159 -2.80 -7.96 -1.70
N LEU A 160 -3.63 -6.95 -1.45
CA LEU A 160 -4.73 -7.01 -0.50
C LEU A 160 -5.79 -8.05 -0.89
N CYS A 161 -6.08 -8.23 -2.18
CA CYS A 161 -6.97 -9.29 -2.64
C CYS A 161 -6.38 -10.69 -2.42
N VAL A 162 -5.07 -10.88 -2.61
CA VAL A 162 -4.40 -12.16 -2.34
C VAL A 162 -4.40 -12.46 -0.84
N GLU A 163 -3.98 -11.52 0.00
CA GLU A 163 -4.03 -11.65 1.48
C GLU A 163 -5.46 -12.00 1.96
N LEU A 164 -6.47 -11.38 1.36
CA LEU A 164 -7.87 -11.59 1.70
C LEU A 164 -8.37 -12.99 1.30
N LEU A 165 -7.97 -13.47 0.12
CA LEU A 165 -8.65 -14.58 -0.56
C LEU A 165 -7.78 -15.81 -0.79
N VAL A 166 -6.50 -15.84 -0.45
CA VAL A 166 -5.60 -16.95 -0.80
C VAL A 166 -4.88 -17.46 0.45
N ASP A 167 -4.96 -18.76 0.69
CA ASP A 167 -4.12 -19.45 1.68
C ASP A 167 -2.91 -20.11 1.00
N HIS A 168 -1.89 -20.43 1.79
CA HIS A 168 -0.72 -21.16 1.29
C HIS A 168 -1.12 -22.51 0.68
N GLY A 169 -0.68 -22.78 -0.55
CA GLY A 169 -1.03 -23.99 -1.30
C GLY A 169 -2.39 -23.96 -2.01
N ASP A 170 -3.13 -22.84 -1.97
CA ASP A 170 -4.42 -22.73 -2.65
C ASP A 170 -4.27 -22.76 -4.19
N PRO A 171 -5.24 -23.35 -4.91
CA PRO A 171 -5.33 -23.18 -6.34
C PRO A 171 -5.88 -21.80 -6.72
N ILE A 172 -5.22 -21.13 -7.67
CA ILE A 172 -5.62 -19.83 -8.22
C ILE A 172 -5.68 -19.89 -9.75
N ILE A 173 -6.70 -19.28 -10.34
CA ILE A 173 -6.88 -19.24 -11.78
C ILE A 173 -6.37 -17.90 -12.32
N CYS A 174 -5.55 -17.97 -13.37
CA CYS A 174 -5.02 -16.83 -14.10
C CYS A 174 -4.88 -17.19 -15.59
N THR A 175 -4.47 -16.23 -16.42
CA THR A 175 -4.01 -16.49 -17.79
C THR A 175 -2.65 -17.22 -17.79
N GLU A 176 -2.33 -18.04 -18.80
CA GLU A 176 -1.04 -18.76 -18.87
C GLU A 176 0.19 -17.85 -18.73
N TYR A 177 0.10 -16.64 -19.30
CA TYR A 177 1.03 -15.55 -19.10
C TYR A 177 0.28 -14.43 -18.40
N SER A 178 0.82 -13.95 -17.28
CA SER A 178 0.15 -12.98 -16.44
C SER A 178 1.10 -11.89 -15.97
N TYR A 179 0.53 -10.85 -15.38
CA TYR A 179 1.27 -9.72 -14.86
C TYR A 179 2.29 -10.19 -13.81
N THR A 180 3.55 -9.82 -13.99
CA THR A 180 4.67 -10.23 -13.13
C THR A 180 4.47 -9.85 -11.67
N GLY A 181 3.82 -8.72 -11.38
CA GLY A 181 3.52 -8.29 -10.02
C GLY A 181 2.65 -9.28 -9.26
N LEU A 182 1.71 -9.95 -9.93
CA LEU A 182 0.93 -11.02 -9.33
C LEU A 182 1.81 -12.24 -9.02
N ASN A 183 2.69 -12.64 -9.95
CA ASN A 183 3.59 -13.77 -9.73
C ASN A 183 4.51 -13.54 -8.52
N TYR A 184 4.99 -12.30 -8.32
CA TYR A 184 5.79 -11.96 -7.13
C TYR A 184 4.99 -12.08 -5.83
N ILE A 185 3.71 -11.68 -5.82
CA ILE A 185 2.83 -11.83 -4.67
C ILE A 185 2.53 -13.30 -4.37
N LEU A 186 2.30 -14.12 -5.40
CA LEU A 186 1.85 -15.51 -5.24
C LEU A 186 2.97 -16.51 -4.90
N LYS A 187 4.24 -16.20 -5.21
CA LYS A 187 5.38 -17.10 -4.96
C LYS A 187 5.52 -17.52 -3.49
N PRO A 188 5.50 -16.60 -2.50
CA PRO A 188 5.56 -16.96 -1.08
C PRO A 188 4.41 -17.84 -0.59
N TYR A 189 3.26 -17.81 -1.28
CA TYR A 189 2.08 -18.60 -0.94
C TYR A 189 2.16 -20.03 -1.50
N ASN A 190 3.13 -20.35 -2.35
CA ASN A 190 3.28 -21.67 -2.98
C ASN A 190 1.96 -22.19 -3.58
N VAL A 191 1.24 -21.32 -4.29
CA VAL A 191 -0.08 -21.63 -4.87
C VAL A 191 0.01 -22.69 -5.97
N GLU A 192 -1.09 -23.42 -6.18
CA GLU A 192 -1.27 -24.20 -7.40
C GLU A 192 -1.78 -23.25 -8.51
N TYR A 193 -0.88 -22.84 -9.40
CA TYR A 193 -1.20 -21.93 -10.48
C TYR A 193 -1.93 -22.64 -11.63
N ILE A 194 -3.20 -22.28 -11.85
CA ILE A 194 -4.04 -22.79 -12.94
C ILE A 194 -4.06 -21.76 -14.06
N GLY A 195 -3.16 -21.93 -15.04
CA GLY A 195 -3.10 -21.10 -16.24
C GLY A 195 -4.16 -21.49 -17.27
N ILE A 196 -4.93 -20.52 -17.73
CA ILE A 196 -5.92 -20.64 -18.81
C ILE A 196 -5.41 -19.90 -20.04
N LYS A 197 -5.54 -20.50 -21.22
CA LYS A 197 -5.15 -19.84 -22.47
C LYS A 197 -6.01 -18.61 -22.76
N GLU A 198 -5.39 -17.70 -23.49
CA GLU A 198 -6.04 -16.55 -24.09
C GLU A 198 -5.68 -16.44 -25.57
N ASP A 199 -6.56 -15.78 -26.32
CA ASP A 199 -6.32 -15.33 -27.68
C ASP A 199 -6.64 -13.83 -27.79
N LYS A 200 -6.72 -13.27 -29.00
CA LYS A 200 -6.99 -11.84 -29.22
C LYS A 200 -8.27 -11.31 -28.55
N ASP A 201 -9.25 -12.17 -28.26
CA ASP A 201 -10.49 -11.82 -27.57
C ASP A 201 -10.40 -12.08 -26.05
N GLY A 202 -9.20 -12.33 -25.51
CA GLY A 202 -8.87 -12.52 -24.09
C GLY A 202 -8.93 -13.98 -23.61
N LEU A 203 -9.06 -14.19 -22.29
CA LEU A 203 -9.19 -15.52 -21.66
C LEU A 203 -10.31 -16.37 -22.29
N ILE A 204 -10.03 -17.65 -22.57
CA ILE A 204 -10.96 -18.57 -23.25
C ILE A 204 -11.90 -19.25 -22.23
N PRO A 205 -13.22 -18.95 -22.24
CA PRO A 205 -14.15 -19.46 -21.23
C PRO A 205 -14.37 -20.98 -21.28
N GLU A 206 -14.33 -21.58 -22.47
CA GLU A 206 -14.53 -23.02 -22.65
C GLU A 206 -13.40 -23.82 -22.00
N GLU A 207 -12.17 -23.30 -22.07
CA GLU A 207 -11.02 -23.90 -21.41
C GLU A 207 -11.13 -23.79 -19.89
N LEU A 208 -11.48 -22.60 -19.39
CA LEU A 208 -11.75 -22.36 -17.97
C LEU A 208 -12.78 -23.37 -17.43
N GLU A 209 -13.91 -23.53 -18.11
CA GLU A 209 -14.96 -24.46 -17.68
C GLU A 209 -14.51 -25.93 -17.80
N SER A 210 -13.74 -26.29 -18.83
CA SER A 210 -13.19 -27.63 -18.99
C SER A 210 -12.24 -28.02 -17.85
N VAL A 211 -11.33 -27.11 -17.49
CA VAL A 211 -10.38 -27.30 -16.38
C VAL A 211 -11.12 -27.46 -15.06
N LEU A 212 -12.09 -26.58 -14.77
CA LEU A 212 -12.90 -26.65 -13.54
C LEU A 212 -13.74 -27.93 -13.46
N ASN A 213 -14.37 -28.35 -14.55
CA ASN A 213 -15.11 -29.61 -14.62
C ASN A 213 -14.22 -30.82 -14.34
N THR A 214 -13.05 -30.87 -14.97
CA THR A 214 -12.08 -31.97 -14.80
C THR A 214 -11.62 -32.05 -13.35
N ARG A 215 -11.28 -30.89 -12.78
CA ARG A 215 -10.84 -30.76 -11.39
C ARG A 215 -11.90 -31.23 -10.40
N LEU A 216 -13.15 -30.81 -10.61
CA LEU A 216 -14.29 -31.23 -9.80
C LEU A 216 -14.50 -32.74 -9.85
N LYS A 217 -14.42 -33.36 -11.05
CA LYS A 217 -14.54 -34.82 -11.23
C LYS A 217 -13.42 -35.60 -10.54
N GLN A 218 -12.22 -35.02 -10.46
CA GLN A 218 -11.07 -35.61 -9.78
C GLN A 218 -11.11 -35.42 -8.25
N GLY A 219 -12.09 -34.68 -7.72
CA GLY A 219 -12.19 -34.40 -6.28
C GLY A 219 -11.06 -33.51 -5.75
N LEU A 220 -10.38 -32.76 -6.63
CA LEU A 220 -9.33 -31.83 -6.24
C LEU A 220 -9.93 -30.57 -5.59
N LYS A 221 -9.13 -29.90 -4.75
CA LYS A 221 -9.53 -28.65 -4.11
C LYS A 221 -9.90 -27.60 -5.17
N MET A 222 -11.13 -27.10 -5.16
CA MET A 222 -11.56 -26.10 -6.15
C MET A 222 -10.90 -24.73 -5.87
N PRO A 223 -10.50 -23.99 -6.92
CA PRO A 223 -10.07 -22.60 -6.77
C PRO A 223 -11.24 -21.74 -6.30
N LYS A 224 -10.92 -20.68 -5.55
CA LYS A 224 -11.88 -19.65 -5.12
C LYS A 224 -11.72 -18.32 -5.85
N VAL A 225 -10.60 -18.12 -6.55
CA VAL A 225 -10.24 -16.84 -7.19
C VAL A 225 -9.91 -17.05 -8.66
N LEU A 226 -10.51 -16.22 -9.51
CA LEU A 226 -10.07 -15.94 -10.86
C LEU A 226 -9.49 -14.52 -10.90
N PHE A 227 -8.19 -14.41 -11.17
CA PHE A 227 -7.56 -13.13 -11.46
C PHE A 227 -7.53 -12.90 -12.98
N VAL A 228 -7.94 -11.71 -13.43
CA VAL A 228 -7.98 -11.38 -14.86
C VAL A 228 -7.65 -9.90 -15.08
N VAL A 229 -6.94 -9.61 -16.17
CA VAL A 229 -6.71 -8.25 -16.69
C VAL A 229 -7.53 -8.11 -17.98
N PRO A 230 -8.76 -7.57 -17.94
CA PRO A 230 -9.67 -7.64 -19.10
C PRO A 230 -9.32 -6.66 -20.22
N THR A 231 -8.70 -5.54 -19.92
CA THR A 231 -8.37 -4.50 -20.90
C THR A 231 -6.86 -4.34 -21.01
N GLY A 232 -6.31 -4.48 -22.21
CA GLY A 232 -4.88 -4.28 -22.46
C GLY A 232 -3.99 -5.19 -21.61
N SER A 233 -4.33 -6.47 -21.56
CA SER A 233 -3.70 -7.48 -20.69
C SER A 233 -2.16 -7.37 -20.70
N ASN A 234 -1.52 -7.47 -19.54
CA ASN A 234 -0.06 -7.52 -19.45
C ASN A 234 0.35 -9.00 -19.32
N PRO A 235 0.96 -9.63 -20.34
CA PRO A 235 1.76 -8.97 -21.39
C PRO A 235 1.14 -8.84 -22.79
N THR A 236 -0.07 -9.32 -23.05
CA THR A 236 -0.56 -9.57 -24.42
C THR A 236 -1.15 -8.38 -25.17
N GLY A 237 -1.61 -7.34 -24.47
CA GLY A 237 -2.33 -6.21 -25.04
C GLY A 237 -3.75 -6.54 -25.51
N PHE A 238 -4.27 -7.72 -25.14
CA PHE A 238 -5.59 -8.20 -25.55
C PHE A 238 -6.73 -7.54 -24.77
N LEU A 239 -7.92 -7.56 -25.39
CA LEU A 239 -9.16 -7.03 -24.84
C LEU A 239 -10.18 -8.17 -24.74
N LEU A 240 -10.65 -8.43 -23.53
CA LEU A 240 -11.66 -9.44 -23.25
C LEU A 240 -13.02 -9.00 -23.79
N SER A 241 -13.54 -9.74 -24.77
CA SER A 241 -14.82 -9.42 -25.41
C SER A 241 -16.00 -9.53 -24.43
N GLU A 242 -17.09 -8.78 -24.70
CA GLU A 242 -18.29 -8.81 -23.86
C GLU A 242 -18.90 -10.22 -23.72
N SER A 243 -19.01 -10.96 -24.84
CA SER A 243 -19.56 -12.31 -24.83
C SER A 243 -18.76 -13.25 -23.92
N ARG A 244 -17.41 -13.12 -23.92
CA ARG A 244 -16.53 -13.87 -23.02
C ARG A 244 -16.66 -13.41 -21.58
N LYS A 245 -16.73 -12.11 -21.30
CA LYS A 245 -16.98 -11.59 -19.94
C LYS A 245 -18.27 -12.15 -19.35
N ARG A 246 -19.38 -12.13 -20.10
CA ARG A 246 -20.66 -12.73 -19.67
C ARG A 246 -20.51 -14.23 -19.38
N ARG A 247 -19.85 -14.97 -20.29
CA ARG A 247 -19.64 -16.41 -20.10
C ARG A 247 -18.75 -16.73 -18.90
N ILE A 248 -17.67 -15.98 -18.69
CA ILE A 248 -16.76 -16.13 -17.54
C ILE A 248 -17.51 -15.81 -16.23
N TYR A 249 -18.33 -14.77 -16.22
CA TYR A 249 -19.14 -14.43 -15.04
C TYR A 249 -20.16 -15.54 -14.70
N GLU A 250 -20.81 -16.13 -15.71
CA GLU A 250 -21.67 -17.31 -15.50
C GLU A 250 -20.90 -18.51 -14.92
N ILE A 251 -19.69 -18.76 -15.42
CA ILE A 251 -18.80 -19.82 -14.91
C ILE A 251 -18.42 -19.53 -13.46
N ALA A 252 -18.06 -18.28 -13.13
CA ALA A 252 -17.77 -17.87 -11.77
C ALA A 252 -18.97 -18.09 -10.83
N CYS A 253 -20.19 -17.82 -11.30
CA CYS A 253 -21.40 -18.14 -10.54
C CYS A 253 -21.61 -19.65 -10.35
N LYS A 254 -21.35 -20.45 -11.39
CA LYS A 254 -21.54 -21.91 -11.40
C LYS A 254 -20.55 -22.65 -10.50
N TYR A 255 -19.27 -22.28 -10.52
CA TYR A 255 -18.20 -22.93 -9.76
C TYR A 255 -17.82 -22.18 -8.48
N ASP A 256 -18.61 -21.17 -8.10
CA ASP A 256 -18.45 -20.40 -6.89
C ASP A 256 -17.08 -19.71 -6.77
N LEU A 257 -16.75 -18.86 -7.75
CA LEU A 257 -15.51 -18.08 -7.80
C LEU A 257 -15.77 -16.60 -7.44
N ILE A 258 -14.74 -15.96 -6.88
CA ILE A 258 -14.58 -14.49 -6.85
C ILE A 258 -13.70 -14.09 -8.04
N ILE A 259 -14.14 -13.07 -8.77
CA ILE A 259 -13.37 -12.46 -9.85
C ILE A 259 -12.62 -11.26 -9.27
N VAL A 260 -11.29 -11.31 -9.33
CA VAL A 260 -10.42 -10.15 -9.08
C VAL A 260 -10.08 -9.56 -10.44
N GLU A 261 -10.68 -8.42 -10.73
CA GLU A 261 -10.60 -7.72 -12.01
C GLU A 261 -9.55 -6.59 -11.90
N ASP A 262 -8.40 -6.73 -12.56
CA ASP A 262 -7.35 -5.69 -12.61
C ASP A 262 -7.50 -4.83 -13.87
N GLU A 263 -7.89 -3.57 -13.70
CA GLU A 263 -8.29 -2.65 -14.78
C GLU A 263 -7.50 -1.34 -14.78
N VAL A 264 -6.24 -1.39 -14.35
CA VAL A 264 -5.33 -0.23 -14.40
C VAL A 264 -5.05 0.29 -15.84
N TYR A 265 -5.45 -0.45 -16.87
CA TYR A 265 -5.32 -0.08 -18.29
C TYR A 265 -6.65 0.31 -18.96
N MET A 266 -7.78 0.38 -18.23
CA MET A 266 -9.12 0.55 -18.84
C MET A 266 -9.24 1.70 -19.84
N PHE A 267 -8.57 2.83 -19.56
CA PHE A 267 -8.61 4.02 -20.41
C PHE A 267 -7.75 3.89 -21.68
N LEU A 268 -6.82 2.95 -21.72
CA LEU A 268 -5.94 2.71 -22.86
C LEU A 268 -6.53 1.68 -23.82
N ASN A 269 -7.83 1.75 -24.09
CA ASN A 269 -8.49 1.01 -25.15
C ASN A 269 -8.36 1.81 -26.46
N TYR A 270 -7.75 1.20 -27.47
CA TYR A 270 -7.52 1.84 -28.78
C TYR A 270 -8.54 1.43 -29.84
N THR A 271 -9.49 0.58 -29.47
CA THR A 271 -10.54 0.10 -30.37
C THR A 271 -11.79 0.94 -30.22
N ASP A 272 -12.62 0.92 -31.26
CA ASP A 272 -13.95 1.50 -31.22
C ASP A 272 -14.92 0.78 -30.27
N LYS A 273 -14.56 -0.41 -29.76
CA LYS A 273 -15.47 -1.26 -28.99
C LYS A 273 -15.42 -0.90 -27.52
N VAL A 274 -16.57 -0.54 -26.96
CA VAL A 274 -16.74 -0.47 -25.51
C VAL A 274 -17.33 -1.78 -25.01
N THR A 275 -16.73 -2.37 -23.98
CA THR A 275 -17.23 -3.62 -23.37
C THR A 275 -17.61 -3.36 -21.91
N PRO A 276 -18.73 -3.94 -21.42
CA PRO A 276 -19.07 -3.88 -20.00
C PRO A 276 -17.92 -4.40 -19.14
N SER A 277 -17.71 -3.84 -17.95
CA SER A 277 -16.81 -4.43 -16.96
C SER A 277 -17.46 -5.63 -16.28
N PHE A 278 -16.67 -6.47 -15.59
CA PHE A 278 -17.25 -7.49 -14.71
C PHE A 278 -18.10 -6.84 -13.61
N LEU A 279 -17.70 -5.66 -13.12
CA LEU A 279 -18.48 -4.89 -12.16
C LEU A 279 -19.88 -4.52 -12.68
N SER A 280 -20.01 -4.16 -13.96
CA SER A 280 -21.31 -3.91 -14.63
C SER A 280 -22.18 -5.17 -14.77
N LEU A 281 -21.55 -6.35 -14.82
CA LEU A 281 -22.24 -7.65 -14.94
C LEU A 281 -22.58 -8.28 -13.57
N ASP A 282 -22.06 -7.74 -12.48
CA ASP A 282 -22.07 -8.38 -11.17
C ASP A 282 -23.42 -8.27 -10.44
N THR A 283 -24.34 -9.16 -10.78
CA THR A 283 -25.65 -9.33 -10.13
C THR A 283 -25.62 -10.16 -8.84
N THR A 284 -24.49 -10.82 -8.52
CA THR A 284 -24.41 -11.77 -7.40
C THR A 284 -23.41 -11.39 -6.32
N GLY A 285 -22.59 -10.37 -6.52
CA GLY A 285 -21.61 -9.90 -5.55
C GLY A 285 -20.29 -10.67 -5.62
N ARG A 286 -19.80 -10.98 -6.81
CA ARG A 286 -18.59 -11.81 -7.01
C ARG A 286 -17.37 -11.05 -7.50
N VAL A 287 -17.51 -9.76 -7.78
CA VAL A 287 -16.45 -8.98 -8.44
C VAL A 287 -15.79 -8.02 -7.46
N VAL A 288 -14.47 -8.13 -7.34
CA VAL A 288 -13.62 -7.11 -6.73
C VAL A 288 -12.78 -6.50 -7.84
N ARG A 289 -13.10 -5.25 -8.19
CA ARG A 289 -12.44 -4.49 -9.25
C ARG A 289 -11.34 -3.62 -8.66
N ILE A 290 -10.19 -3.60 -9.33
CA ILE A 290 -9.03 -2.75 -9.04
C ILE A 290 -8.87 -1.74 -10.18
N ASP A 291 -8.85 -0.46 -9.83
CA ASP A 291 -8.59 0.61 -10.78
C ASP A 291 -7.41 1.48 -10.31
N SER A 292 -6.81 2.23 -11.25
CA SER A 292 -5.80 3.23 -10.94
C SER A 292 -5.68 4.25 -12.08
N ILE A 293 -5.25 5.46 -11.73
CA ILE A 293 -4.87 6.50 -12.69
C ILE A 293 -3.38 6.44 -13.09
N SER A 294 -2.63 5.43 -12.63
CA SER A 294 -1.17 5.34 -12.82
C SER A 294 -0.72 5.34 -14.29
N LYS A 295 -1.57 4.86 -15.20
CA LYS A 295 -1.24 4.72 -16.63
C LYS A 295 -1.66 5.93 -17.49
N VAL A 296 -2.44 6.85 -16.92
CA VAL A 296 -2.97 8.00 -17.68
C VAL A 296 -2.73 9.35 -17.01
N VAL A 297 -2.44 9.39 -15.70
CA VAL A 297 -2.17 10.64 -14.97
C VAL A 297 -0.73 10.66 -14.45
N SER A 298 -0.40 9.80 -13.49
CA SER A 298 0.93 9.75 -12.89
C SER A 298 1.14 8.44 -12.16
N ALA A 299 2.22 7.75 -12.49
CA ALA A 299 2.63 6.55 -11.78
C ALA A 299 3.20 6.86 -10.39
N GLY A 300 3.79 8.04 -10.20
CA GLY A 300 4.45 8.48 -8.97
C GLY A 300 3.51 8.91 -7.84
N LEU A 301 2.26 9.29 -8.13
CA LEU A 301 1.23 9.60 -7.12
C LEU A 301 0.80 8.37 -6.30
N ARG A 302 0.92 7.16 -6.88
CA ARG A 302 0.55 5.88 -6.22
C ARG A 302 -0.87 5.85 -5.67
N VAL A 303 -1.86 6.26 -6.46
CA VAL A 303 -3.28 6.14 -6.11
C VAL A 303 -3.97 5.07 -6.95
N GLY A 304 -4.62 4.13 -6.28
CA GLY A 304 -5.53 3.13 -6.85
C GLY A 304 -6.71 2.92 -5.91
N TRP A 305 -7.69 2.13 -6.32
CA TRP A 305 -8.82 1.81 -5.44
C TRP A 305 -9.43 0.45 -5.79
N LEU A 306 -10.09 -0.13 -4.78
CA LEU A 306 -10.87 -1.35 -4.87
C LEU A 306 -12.36 -1.02 -4.80
N THR A 307 -13.15 -1.57 -5.71
CA THR A 307 -14.61 -1.52 -5.67
C THR A 307 -15.16 -2.95 -5.63
N GLY A 308 -16.00 -3.25 -4.65
CA GLY A 308 -16.54 -4.61 -4.52
C GLY A 308 -17.59 -4.74 -3.42
N PRO A 309 -18.09 -5.96 -3.17
CA PRO A 309 -19.06 -6.24 -2.11
C PRO A 309 -18.61 -5.70 -0.75
N GLN A 310 -19.52 -5.04 -0.05
CA GLN A 310 -19.23 -4.42 1.25
C GLN A 310 -18.55 -5.37 2.26
N PRO A 311 -18.91 -6.67 2.37
CA PRO A 311 -18.22 -7.59 3.27
C PRO A 311 -16.74 -7.77 2.92
N LEU A 312 -16.40 -7.97 1.64
CA LEU A 312 -15.01 -8.17 1.21
C LEU A 312 -14.17 -6.91 1.47
N ILE A 313 -14.66 -5.75 1.05
CA ILE A 313 -13.96 -4.46 1.24
C ILE A 313 -13.71 -4.16 2.73
N ARG A 314 -14.61 -4.59 3.62
CA ARG A 314 -14.44 -4.43 5.07
C ARG A 314 -13.26 -5.25 5.61
N TYR A 315 -13.12 -6.51 5.21
CA TYR A 315 -11.96 -7.31 5.61
C TYR A 315 -10.67 -6.79 4.97
N THR A 316 -10.74 -6.27 3.75
CA THR A 316 -9.60 -5.62 3.11
C THR A 316 -9.15 -4.37 3.87
N GLU A 317 -10.09 -3.58 4.39
CA GLU A 317 -9.80 -2.42 5.25
C GLU A 317 -9.00 -2.84 6.50
N PHE A 318 -9.39 -3.94 7.15
CA PHE A 318 -8.66 -4.47 8.31
C PHE A 318 -7.25 -4.91 7.94
N SER A 319 -7.07 -5.52 6.75
CA SER A 319 -5.76 -5.92 6.26
C SER A 319 -4.87 -4.70 6.01
N LEU A 320 -5.40 -3.69 5.32
CA LEU A 320 -4.68 -2.44 5.06
C LEU A 320 -4.24 -1.75 6.36
N MET A 321 -5.10 -1.76 7.40
CA MET A 321 -4.78 -1.15 8.69
C MET A 321 -3.57 -1.80 9.37
N SER A 322 -3.42 -3.13 9.24
CA SER A 322 -2.26 -3.84 9.76
C SER A 322 -0.96 -3.48 9.03
N GLN A 323 -1.07 -3.03 7.76
CA GLN A 323 0.06 -2.74 6.90
C GLN A 323 0.55 -1.30 7.00
N MET A 324 -0.31 -0.29 6.87
CA MET A 324 0.14 1.10 6.78
C MET A 324 -0.83 2.16 7.33
N LEU A 325 -1.89 1.73 8.03
CA LEU A 325 -3.02 2.53 8.54
C LEU A 325 -3.95 3.11 7.47
N HIS A 326 -3.40 3.84 6.49
CA HIS A 326 -4.07 4.38 5.31
C HIS A 326 -3.02 4.74 4.23
N SER A 327 -3.46 4.85 2.97
CA SER A 327 -2.65 5.34 1.85
C SER A 327 -2.40 6.85 1.93
N CYS A 328 -1.48 7.39 1.12
CA CYS A 328 -1.08 8.80 1.16
C CYS A 328 -2.27 9.76 1.01
N SER A 329 -2.47 10.64 2.00
CA SER A 329 -3.57 11.60 2.03
C SER A 329 -3.37 12.70 0.99
N LEU A 330 -2.15 13.24 0.85
CA LEU A 330 -1.88 14.29 -0.12
C LEU A 330 -2.10 13.82 -1.56
N ALA A 331 -1.61 12.62 -1.92
CA ALA A 331 -1.82 12.07 -3.25
C ALA A 331 -3.32 11.85 -3.55
N GLN A 332 -4.11 11.52 -2.52
CA GLN A 332 -5.57 11.46 -2.62
C GLN A 332 -6.18 12.83 -2.86
N SER A 333 -5.77 13.87 -2.15
CA SER A 333 -6.30 15.22 -2.36
C SER A 333 -5.99 15.76 -3.76
N VAL A 334 -4.77 15.52 -4.27
CA VAL A 334 -4.42 15.84 -5.67
C VAL A 334 -5.30 15.05 -6.65
N THR A 335 -5.52 13.76 -6.39
CA THR A 335 -6.40 12.92 -7.22
C THR A 335 -7.84 13.40 -7.19
N TYR A 336 -8.34 13.84 -6.04
CA TYR A 336 -9.67 14.42 -5.88
C TYR A 336 -9.82 15.68 -6.74
N SER A 337 -8.88 16.62 -6.69
CA SER A 337 -8.91 17.82 -7.52
C SER A 337 -8.93 17.51 -9.02
N LEU A 338 -8.22 16.46 -9.45
CA LEU A 338 -8.25 16.00 -10.84
C LEU A 338 -9.57 15.34 -11.20
N MET A 339 -10.14 14.53 -10.31
CA MET A 339 -11.38 13.80 -10.56
C MET A 339 -12.59 14.72 -10.55
N ALA A 340 -12.66 15.66 -9.61
CA ALA A 340 -13.77 16.60 -9.49
C ALA A 340 -13.97 17.45 -10.77
N ASP A 341 -12.90 17.68 -11.54
CA ASP A 341 -12.98 18.30 -12.88
C ASP A 341 -13.00 17.23 -13.98
N ARG A 342 -14.19 16.63 -14.17
CA ARG A 342 -14.42 15.56 -15.15
C ARG A 342 -14.05 15.97 -16.57
N ASP A 343 -14.35 17.20 -16.98
CA ASP A 343 -14.10 17.65 -18.35
C ASP A 343 -12.59 17.76 -18.62
N ARG A 344 -11.84 18.38 -17.70
CA ARG A 344 -10.37 18.46 -17.81
C ARG A 344 -9.73 17.08 -17.78
N LEU A 345 -10.16 16.21 -16.86
CA LEU A 345 -9.65 14.83 -16.78
C LEU A 345 -9.92 14.07 -18.07
N THR A 346 -11.11 14.22 -18.65
CA THR A 346 -11.47 13.59 -19.92
C THR A 346 -10.56 14.05 -21.06
N ALA A 347 -10.37 15.37 -21.18
CA ALA A 347 -9.51 15.95 -22.21
C ALA A 347 -8.07 15.43 -22.09
N HIS A 348 -7.56 15.36 -20.86
CA HIS A 348 -6.23 14.81 -20.56
C HIS A 348 -6.11 13.33 -20.94
N ILE A 349 -7.08 12.50 -20.54
CA ILE A 349 -7.11 11.07 -20.87
C ILE A 349 -7.18 10.89 -22.39
N GLN A 350 -8.02 11.64 -23.11
CA GLN A 350 -8.13 11.52 -24.56
C GLN A 350 -6.83 11.90 -25.28
N SER A 351 -6.16 12.97 -24.82
CA SER A 351 -4.82 13.36 -25.32
C SER A 351 -3.82 12.22 -25.12
N THR A 352 -3.84 11.60 -23.94
CA THR A 352 -2.98 10.46 -23.59
C THR A 352 -3.26 9.23 -24.45
N ILE A 353 -4.54 8.88 -24.68
CA ILE A 353 -4.94 7.80 -25.58
C ILE A 353 -4.43 8.05 -26.99
N ASN A 354 -4.63 9.26 -27.53
CA ASN A 354 -4.19 9.62 -28.88
C ASN A 354 -2.67 9.52 -29.03
N PHE A 355 -1.92 9.98 -28.01
CA PHE A 355 -0.47 9.88 -27.97
C PHE A 355 0.01 8.43 -28.06
N TYR A 356 -0.50 7.56 -27.18
CA TYR A 356 -0.09 6.16 -27.16
C TYR A 356 -0.62 5.37 -28.37
N LYS A 357 -1.82 5.67 -28.87
CA LYS A 357 -2.34 5.05 -30.10
C LYS A 357 -1.41 5.30 -31.27
N LYS A 358 -0.90 6.53 -31.42
CA LYS A 358 0.07 6.88 -32.47
C LYS A 358 1.35 6.05 -32.35
N GLN A 359 1.88 5.89 -31.14
CA GLN A 359 3.08 5.06 -30.90
C GLN A 359 2.81 3.57 -31.21
N LYS A 360 1.67 3.04 -30.75
CA LYS A 360 1.23 1.66 -31.01
C LYS A 360 1.10 1.39 -32.51
N ASP A 361 0.36 2.22 -33.23
CA ASP A 361 0.14 2.08 -34.67
C ASP A 361 1.47 2.10 -35.44
N TYR A 362 2.42 2.93 -34.97
CA TYR A 362 3.75 2.99 -35.55
C TYR A 362 4.55 1.69 -35.35
N VAL A 363 4.59 1.14 -34.13
CA VAL A 363 5.24 -0.16 -33.86
C VAL A 363 4.58 -1.28 -34.65
N ASN A 364 3.25 -1.33 -34.67
CA ASN A 364 2.52 -2.36 -35.43
C ASN A 364 2.86 -2.32 -36.92
N ASN A 365 3.00 -1.13 -37.51
CA ASN A 365 3.42 -0.98 -38.90
C ASN A 365 4.90 -1.37 -39.11
N ALA A 366 5.78 -1.09 -38.16
CA ALA A 366 7.17 -1.53 -38.22
C ALA A 366 7.30 -3.06 -38.15
N LEU A 367 6.53 -3.73 -37.28
CA LEU A 367 6.53 -5.19 -37.14
C LEU A 367 6.14 -5.93 -38.44
N LYS A 368 5.29 -5.34 -39.29
CA LYS A 368 4.96 -5.88 -40.63
C LYS A 368 6.19 -6.09 -41.52
N LYS A 369 7.27 -5.33 -41.30
CA LYS A 369 8.52 -5.49 -42.07
C LYS A 369 9.27 -6.78 -41.77
N ILE A 370 8.91 -7.47 -40.67
CA ILE A 370 9.58 -8.68 -40.18
C ILE A 370 8.59 -9.83 -39.94
N GLU A 371 7.39 -9.76 -40.54
CA GLU A 371 6.29 -10.69 -40.30
C GLU A 371 6.59 -12.16 -40.66
N ASP A 372 7.59 -12.38 -41.51
CA ASP A 372 8.13 -13.69 -41.84
C ASP A 372 8.90 -14.33 -40.66
N LEU A 373 9.41 -13.52 -39.73
CA LEU A 373 10.19 -13.97 -38.58
C LEU A 373 9.38 -14.10 -37.29
N ILE A 374 8.22 -13.44 -37.21
CA ILE A 374 7.44 -13.32 -35.99
C ILE A 374 5.95 -13.64 -36.19
N GLU A 375 5.23 -13.79 -35.08
CA GLU A 375 3.78 -13.87 -35.04
C GLU A 375 3.31 -12.98 -33.89
N TRP A 376 2.39 -12.06 -34.19
CA TRP A 376 1.79 -11.17 -33.19
C TRP A 376 0.39 -10.79 -33.64
N GLU A 377 -0.38 -10.27 -32.70
CA GLU A 377 -1.69 -9.68 -32.94
C GLU A 377 -1.60 -8.18 -32.65
N ASP A 378 -2.32 -7.36 -33.41
CA ASP A 378 -2.36 -5.92 -33.16
C ASP A 378 -3.08 -5.65 -31.82
N PRO A 379 -2.40 -5.07 -30.82
CA PRO A 379 -2.98 -4.91 -29.50
C PRO A 379 -4.19 -3.97 -29.53
N ALA A 380 -5.23 -4.38 -28.80
CA ALA A 380 -6.46 -3.63 -28.63
C ALA A 380 -6.34 -2.56 -27.54
N GLY A 381 -5.44 -2.73 -26.58
CA GLY A 381 -5.19 -1.75 -25.53
C GLY A 381 -3.89 -1.94 -24.76
N GLY A 382 -3.65 -1.09 -23.77
CA GLY A 382 -2.48 -1.15 -22.89
C GLY A 382 -1.19 -0.65 -23.57
N TYR A 383 -0.03 -1.16 -23.14
CA TYR A 383 1.28 -0.67 -23.61
C TYR A 383 2.07 -1.69 -24.44
N PHE A 384 1.47 -2.83 -24.76
CA PHE A 384 2.24 -4.05 -25.02
C PHE A 384 1.96 -4.60 -26.42
N HIS A 385 3.03 -5.04 -27.09
CA HIS A 385 2.94 -6.03 -28.17
C HIS A 385 3.53 -7.33 -27.65
N TRP A 386 2.80 -8.42 -27.85
CA TRP A 386 3.26 -9.76 -27.49
C TRP A 386 3.61 -10.53 -28.74
N VAL A 387 4.90 -10.81 -28.88
CA VAL A 387 5.49 -11.23 -30.15
C VAL A 387 6.11 -12.61 -29.96
N LYS A 388 5.61 -13.59 -30.68
CA LYS A 388 6.21 -14.92 -30.78
C LYS A 388 7.31 -14.90 -31.83
N ILE A 389 8.48 -15.41 -31.50
CA ILE A 389 9.58 -15.56 -32.44
C ILE A 389 9.48 -16.92 -33.12
N ARG A 390 9.32 -16.93 -34.45
CA ARG A 390 9.24 -18.20 -35.20
C ARG A 390 10.58 -18.94 -35.12
N GLY A 391 10.55 -20.26 -35.06
CA GLY A 391 11.75 -21.09 -35.09
C GLY A 391 12.63 -21.04 -33.83
N LEU A 392 12.20 -20.37 -32.75
CA LEU A 392 12.82 -20.47 -31.42
C LEU A 392 11.79 -21.03 -30.44
N GLU A 393 12.17 -22.02 -29.64
CA GLU A 393 11.34 -22.51 -28.53
C GLU A 393 11.54 -21.69 -27.25
N ASP A 394 12.76 -21.17 -27.04
CA ASP A 394 13.11 -20.32 -25.91
C ASP A 394 13.95 -19.11 -26.38
N VAL A 395 13.47 -17.91 -26.04
CA VAL A 395 14.16 -16.66 -26.34
C VAL A 395 15.18 -16.25 -25.27
N ARG A 396 15.37 -17.01 -24.19
CA ARG A 396 16.25 -16.63 -23.07
C ARG A 396 17.66 -16.24 -23.53
N ASN A 397 18.30 -17.06 -24.35
CA ASN A 397 19.64 -16.75 -24.87
C ASN A 397 19.62 -15.53 -25.80
N MET A 398 18.62 -15.45 -26.69
CA MET A 398 18.40 -14.31 -27.57
C MET A 398 18.33 -13.00 -26.79
N VAL A 399 17.56 -12.97 -25.71
CA VAL A 399 17.32 -11.75 -24.92
C VAL A 399 18.52 -11.40 -24.06
N PHE A 400 19.06 -12.33 -23.26
CA PHE A 400 20.10 -12.00 -22.27
C PHE A 400 21.51 -11.92 -22.87
N ASN A 401 21.75 -12.47 -24.06
CA ASN A 401 23.06 -12.43 -24.69
C ASN A 401 23.04 -11.67 -26.02
N THR A 402 22.27 -12.13 -27.00
CA THR A 402 22.32 -11.59 -28.37
C THR A 402 21.78 -10.15 -28.41
N ALA A 403 20.62 -9.88 -27.81
CA ALA A 403 20.04 -8.53 -27.78
C ALA A 403 20.92 -7.52 -27.01
N PHE A 404 21.51 -7.93 -25.87
CA PHE A 404 22.45 -7.08 -25.13
C PHE A 404 23.70 -6.71 -25.96
N LYS A 405 24.23 -7.62 -26.79
CA LYS A 405 25.34 -7.30 -27.70
C LYS A 405 24.96 -6.23 -28.73
N HIS A 406 23.70 -6.22 -29.14
CA HIS A 406 23.11 -5.22 -30.04
C HIS A 406 22.65 -3.94 -29.31
N GLY A 407 22.91 -3.81 -28.01
CA GLY A 407 22.51 -2.65 -27.21
C GLY A 407 21.00 -2.52 -27.05
N LEU A 408 20.26 -3.64 -27.07
CA LEU A 408 18.81 -3.68 -26.91
C LEU A 408 18.42 -4.55 -25.71
N MET A 409 17.66 -3.97 -24.78
CA MET A 409 17.02 -4.69 -23.68
C MET A 409 15.58 -5.04 -24.08
N LEU A 410 15.28 -6.34 -24.05
CA LEU A 410 13.98 -6.93 -24.34
C LEU A 410 13.48 -7.68 -23.10
N GLU A 411 12.16 -7.88 -23.02
CA GLU A 411 11.55 -8.65 -21.94
C GLU A 411 11.13 -10.03 -22.45
N PRO A 412 11.70 -11.14 -21.93
CA PRO A 412 11.40 -12.47 -22.42
C PRO A 412 10.09 -13.02 -21.84
N GLY A 413 9.39 -13.83 -22.63
CA GLY A 413 8.04 -14.29 -22.29
C GLY A 413 7.96 -15.18 -21.05
N HIS A 414 9.03 -15.91 -20.74
CA HIS A 414 9.10 -16.76 -19.54
C HIS A 414 8.98 -15.96 -18.24
N ASN A 415 9.30 -14.66 -18.23
CA ASN A 415 9.12 -13.81 -17.04
C ASN A 415 7.65 -13.58 -16.68
N PHE A 416 6.73 -13.75 -17.65
CA PHE A 416 5.27 -13.65 -17.43
C PHE A 416 4.62 -14.99 -17.11
N SER A 417 5.36 -16.10 -17.24
CA SER A 417 4.89 -17.39 -16.74
C SER A 417 5.11 -17.48 -15.24
N TYR A 418 4.20 -18.13 -14.52
CA TYR A 418 4.40 -18.43 -13.10
C TYR A 418 5.64 -19.31 -12.88
N ASN A 419 5.86 -20.29 -13.76
CA ASN A 419 7.11 -21.07 -13.79
C ASN A 419 8.08 -20.48 -14.82
N THR A 420 8.97 -19.62 -14.35
CA THR A 420 9.96 -18.92 -15.17
C THR A 420 11.01 -19.84 -15.81
N GLU A 421 11.11 -21.11 -15.39
CA GLU A 421 12.00 -22.09 -16.02
C GLU A 421 11.42 -22.70 -17.29
N ARG A 422 10.12 -22.54 -17.55
CA ARG A 422 9.53 -23.04 -18.79
C ARG A 422 10.05 -22.24 -19.99
N PRO A 423 10.48 -22.92 -21.08
CA PRO A 423 10.89 -22.23 -22.29
C PRO A 423 9.71 -21.43 -22.84
N SER A 424 10.00 -20.25 -23.39
CA SER A 424 8.97 -19.41 -24.01
C SER A 424 9.49 -18.81 -25.31
N PRO A 425 8.73 -18.94 -26.42
CA PRO A 425 9.10 -18.36 -27.70
C PRO A 425 8.73 -16.87 -27.80
N TYR A 426 8.19 -16.27 -26.73
CA TYR A 426 7.63 -14.92 -26.77
C TYR A 426 8.60 -13.87 -26.24
N ILE A 427 8.48 -12.65 -26.75
CA ILE A 427 8.99 -11.43 -26.13
C ILE A 427 7.84 -10.43 -25.96
N ARG A 428 7.92 -9.58 -24.93
CA ARG A 428 7.05 -8.41 -24.77
C ARG A 428 7.79 -7.16 -25.21
N LEU A 429 7.18 -6.40 -26.12
CA LEU A 429 7.65 -5.08 -26.52
C LEU A 429 6.75 -3.98 -25.94
N THR A 430 7.35 -2.85 -25.58
CA THR A 430 6.65 -1.64 -25.16
C THR A 430 6.95 -0.49 -26.11
N PHE A 431 6.03 0.48 -26.21
CA PHE A 431 6.15 1.61 -27.13
C PHE A 431 6.12 2.98 -26.44
N THR A 432 6.09 3.01 -25.12
CA THR A 432 5.72 4.20 -24.35
C THR A 432 6.79 5.29 -24.33
N ARG A 433 8.05 4.96 -24.09
CA ARG A 433 9.12 5.95 -23.81
C ARG A 433 9.93 6.39 -25.03
N MET A 434 9.86 5.66 -26.14
CA MET A 434 10.69 5.94 -27.31
C MET A 434 10.01 6.91 -28.29
N ASN A 435 10.83 7.66 -29.02
CA ASN A 435 10.33 8.42 -30.16
C ASN A 435 10.08 7.50 -31.37
N LEU A 436 9.34 8.00 -32.37
CA LEU A 436 8.91 7.18 -33.51
C LEU A 436 10.10 6.64 -34.32
N GLU A 437 11.13 7.45 -34.58
CA GLU A 437 12.32 7.00 -35.33
C GLU A 437 13.08 5.85 -34.61
N GLN A 438 13.22 5.97 -33.29
CA GLN A 438 13.84 4.93 -32.47
C GLN A 438 13.04 3.61 -32.52
N LEU A 439 11.71 3.69 -32.55
CA LEU A 439 10.84 2.51 -32.62
C LEU A 439 11.07 1.71 -33.92
N ASP A 440 11.18 2.37 -35.09
CA ASP A 440 11.43 1.68 -36.36
C ASP A 440 12.81 1.03 -36.41
N ASN A 441 13.83 1.79 -36.00
CA ASN A 441 15.22 1.32 -35.95
C ASN A 441 15.39 0.11 -35.04
N ASN A 442 14.66 0.06 -33.92
CA ASN A 442 14.73 -1.08 -33.02
C ASN A 442 14.03 -2.32 -33.57
N VAL A 443 12.95 -2.20 -34.35
CA VAL A 443 12.36 -3.37 -35.03
C VAL A 443 13.32 -3.97 -36.06
N ASN A 444 14.05 -3.13 -36.81
CA ASN A 444 15.13 -3.61 -37.68
C ASN A 444 16.25 -4.30 -36.87
N THR A 445 16.60 -3.77 -35.71
CA THR A 445 17.58 -4.40 -34.80
C THR A 445 17.08 -5.77 -34.30
N ILE A 446 15.80 -5.90 -33.95
CA ILE A 446 15.18 -7.18 -33.56
C ILE A 446 15.28 -8.21 -34.69
N ARG A 447 15.04 -7.80 -35.95
CA ARG A 447 15.23 -8.68 -37.12
C ARG A 447 16.63 -9.28 -37.13
N ASP A 448 17.64 -8.44 -36.98
CA ASP A 448 19.04 -8.84 -37.08
C ASP A 448 19.42 -9.75 -35.91
N ILE A 449 18.92 -9.47 -34.70
CA ILE A 449 19.04 -10.33 -33.51
C ILE A 449 18.44 -11.72 -33.75
N ILE A 450 17.22 -11.81 -34.31
CA ILE A 450 16.56 -13.10 -34.57
C ILE A 450 17.35 -13.92 -35.60
N ILE A 451 17.84 -13.27 -36.66
CA ILE A 451 18.64 -13.93 -37.71
C ILE A 451 19.97 -14.44 -37.12
N GLU A 452 20.64 -13.65 -36.29
CA GLU A 452 21.87 -14.06 -35.62
C GLU A 452 21.62 -15.24 -34.67
N GLU A 453 20.59 -15.17 -33.84
CA GLU A 453 20.26 -16.21 -32.88
C GLU A 453 19.97 -17.55 -33.56
N ARG A 454 19.19 -17.55 -34.65
CA ARG A 454 18.91 -18.76 -35.43
C ARG A 454 20.19 -19.37 -36.02
N LYS A 455 21.15 -18.54 -36.46
CA LYS A 455 22.47 -19.02 -36.94
C LYS A 455 23.30 -19.61 -35.81
N LEU A 456 23.21 -19.05 -34.60
CA LEU A 456 23.91 -19.56 -33.42
C LEU A 456 23.33 -20.91 -32.98
N GLN A 457 22.01 -21.10 -32.99
CA GLN A 457 21.40 -22.40 -32.67
C GLN A 457 21.81 -23.53 -33.63
N GLN A 458 22.14 -23.19 -34.89
CA GLN A 458 22.63 -24.15 -35.88
C GLN A 458 24.11 -24.55 -35.69
N LYS A 459 24.87 -23.84 -34.84
CA LYS A 459 26.28 -24.11 -34.56
C LYS A 459 26.43 -24.55 -33.10
N THR A 460 26.83 -25.79 -32.86
CA THR A 460 27.04 -26.34 -31.50
C THR A 460 28.02 -25.45 -30.70
N PHE A 461 27.54 -24.99 -29.55
CA PHE A 461 28.08 -23.98 -28.61
C PHE A 461 29.59 -23.66 -28.61
N ALA A 462 29.91 -22.37 -28.72
CA ALA A 462 31.08 -21.75 -28.11
C ALA A 462 30.65 -20.82 -26.95
N LYS A 463 31.41 -20.85 -25.85
CA LYS A 463 31.14 -20.16 -24.58
C LYS A 463 31.01 -18.63 -24.74
N SER A 464 30.12 -18.05 -23.93
CA SER A 464 29.85 -16.61 -23.85
C SER A 464 31.05 -15.82 -23.29
N GLU A 465 31.47 -14.78 -24.01
CA GLU A 465 32.31 -13.71 -23.46
C GLU A 465 31.46 -12.72 -22.67
N LYS A 466 31.98 -12.25 -21.52
CA LYS A 466 31.36 -11.17 -20.74
C LYS A 466 31.52 -9.85 -21.49
N SER A 467 30.42 -9.29 -22.00
CA SER A 467 30.38 -7.93 -22.53
C SER A 467 30.53 -6.91 -21.39
N LYS A 468 31.51 -6.01 -21.52
CA LYS A 468 31.68 -4.85 -20.63
C LYS A 468 30.97 -3.63 -21.23
N GLY A 469 30.20 -2.91 -20.40
CA GLY A 469 29.91 -1.48 -20.59
C GLY A 469 29.01 -1.07 -21.76
N ILE A 470 28.09 -1.91 -22.23
CA ILE A 470 27.14 -1.54 -23.30
C ILE A 470 25.97 -0.76 -22.70
N ILE A 471 25.78 0.49 -23.13
CA ILE A 471 24.55 1.26 -22.85
C ILE A 471 23.44 0.71 -23.76
N CYS A 472 22.39 0.15 -23.16
CA CYS A 472 21.28 -0.45 -23.90
C CYS A 472 20.06 0.47 -23.95
N ARG A 473 19.36 0.47 -25.09
CA ARG A 473 18.00 1.03 -25.23
C ARG A 473 16.99 -0.03 -24.77
N THR A 474 15.91 0.36 -24.08
CA THR A 474 14.94 -0.60 -23.52
C THR A 474 13.57 -0.57 -24.21
N LEU A 475 13.17 -1.68 -24.82
CA LEU A 475 11.78 -1.95 -25.26
C LEU A 475 11.04 -2.85 -24.26
N GLY A 476 11.63 -3.11 -23.09
CA GLY A 476 11.09 -4.00 -22.09
C GLY A 476 10.22 -3.30 -21.05
N GLU A 477 10.36 -1.99 -20.81
CA GLU A 477 9.72 -1.32 -19.67
C GLU A 477 8.30 -0.82 -19.95
N GLY A 478 7.33 -1.20 -19.10
CA GLY A 478 5.91 -0.82 -19.20
C GLY A 478 5.53 0.45 -18.43
N MET A 479 6.34 1.51 -18.56
CA MET A 479 6.15 2.79 -17.86
C MET A 479 5.46 3.84 -18.74
N PRO A 480 4.58 4.70 -18.19
CA PRO A 480 4.05 5.86 -18.91
C PRO A 480 5.18 6.81 -19.35
N ASN A 481 4.96 7.52 -20.45
CA ASN A 481 5.83 8.59 -20.93
C ASN A 481 5.63 9.88 -20.12
N GLU A 482 6.72 10.49 -19.69
CA GLU A 482 6.78 11.76 -18.97
C GLU A 482 6.05 12.93 -19.68
N TYR A 483 6.02 12.92 -21.01
CA TYR A 483 5.26 13.91 -21.79
C TYR A 483 3.74 13.83 -21.60
N THR A 484 3.24 12.68 -21.12
CA THR A 484 1.81 12.46 -20.87
C THR A 484 1.39 12.83 -19.45
N PHE A 485 2.32 13.24 -18.57
CA PHE A 485 1.96 13.71 -17.24
C PHE A 485 1.30 15.09 -17.29
N PRO A 486 0.27 15.36 -16.47
CA PRO A 486 -0.53 16.58 -16.59
C PRO A 486 0.16 17.83 -16.02
N PHE A 487 1.22 17.69 -15.23
CA PHE A 487 1.83 18.79 -14.47
C PHE A 487 3.16 19.27 -15.04
N THR A 488 3.46 20.55 -14.85
CA THR A 488 4.73 21.20 -15.26
C THR A 488 5.57 21.66 -14.06
N ASN A 489 4.94 22.00 -12.95
CA ASN A 489 5.60 22.30 -11.67
C ASN A 489 4.71 21.93 -10.47
N LEU A 490 5.37 21.74 -9.33
CA LEU A 490 4.79 21.65 -7.98
C LEU A 490 5.47 22.71 -7.11
N GLU A 491 4.72 23.67 -6.60
CA GLU A 491 5.18 24.72 -5.68
C GLU A 491 4.64 24.48 -4.26
N LEU A 492 5.51 24.62 -3.26
CA LEU A 492 5.17 24.58 -1.84
C LEU A 492 5.56 25.89 -1.18
N THR A 493 4.69 26.41 -0.31
CA THR A 493 5.03 27.53 0.58
C THR A 493 5.14 27.03 2.01
N THR A 494 6.26 27.33 2.67
CA THR A 494 6.46 26.97 4.08
C THR A 494 5.81 28.01 5.01
N ARG A 495 5.60 27.65 6.28
CA ARG A 495 5.14 28.58 7.32
C ARG A 495 6.12 29.73 7.58
N SER A 496 7.40 29.55 7.27
CA SER A 496 8.42 30.61 7.33
C SER A 496 8.42 31.52 6.09
N GLY A 497 7.62 31.22 5.07
CA GLY A 497 7.49 32.00 3.84
C GLY A 497 8.43 31.58 2.70
N ASP A 498 9.20 30.51 2.89
CA ASP A 498 10.09 29.96 1.87
C ASP A 498 9.27 29.27 0.77
N ARG A 499 9.73 29.40 -0.48
CA ARG A 499 9.12 28.76 -1.64
C ARG A 499 10.00 27.64 -2.16
N ILE A 500 9.41 26.46 -2.32
CA ILE A 500 10.06 25.28 -2.87
C ILE A 500 9.37 24.96 -4.19
N ILE A 501 10.13 24.88 -5.28
CA ILE A 501 9.60 24.57 -6.63
C ILE A 501 10.25 23.28 -7.12
N ILE A 502 9.42 22.30 -7.49
CA ILE A 502 9.83 21.02 -8.10
C ILE A 502 9.33 21.02 -9.54
N GLU A 503 10.27 21.05 -10.50
CA GLU A 503 9.98 21.17 -11.93
C GLU A 503 10.98 20.39 -12.80
N GLY A 504 10.70 20.31 -14.10
CA GLY A 504 11.56 19.65 -15.08
C GLY A 504 11.88 18.19 -14.71
N PRO A 505 13.15 17.75 -14.85
CA PRO A 505 13.52 16.35 -14.59
C PRO A 505 13.20 15.85 -13.18
N GLN A 506 13.21 16.74 -12.16
CA GLN A 506 12.87 16.36 -10.79
C GLN A 506 11.39 16.05 -10.65
N LEU A 507 10.53 16.83 -11.31
CA LEU A 507 9.10 16.57 -11.35
C LEU A 507 8.79 15.32 -12.19
N ASP A 508 9.46 15.14 -13.32
CA ASP A 508 9.29 13.95 -14.17
C ASP A 508 9.59 12.66 -13.38
N GLU A 509 10.66 12.65 -12.57
CA GLU A 509 10.98 11.54 -11.67
C GLU A 509 9.92 11.39 -10.57
N ALA A 510 9.48 12.49 -9.96
CA ALA A 510 8.44 12.49 -8.90
C ALA A 510 7.08 11.97 -9.39
N LEU A 511 6.76 12.14 -10.67
CA LEU A 511 5.51 11.70 -11.29
C LEU A 511 5.62 10.29 -11.91
N GLN A 512 6.80 9.66 -11.88
CA GLN A 512 7.09 8.35 -12.48
C GLN A 512 7.18 7.22 -11.44
N TYR A 513 7.18 5.97 -11.94
CA TYR A 513 7.66 4.81 -11.20
C TYR A 513 9.12 4.99 -10.77
N ILE A 514 9.40 4.75 -9.50
CA ILE A 514 10.75 4.81 -8.91
C ILE A 514 11.17 3.43 -8.41
N SER A 515 12.41 3.31 -7.91
CA SER A 515 12.91 2.09 -7.29
C SER A 515 12.05 1.67 -6.09
N ALA A 516 11.97 0.35 -5.86
CA ALA A 516 11.38 -0.20 -4.65
C ALA A 516 12.03 0.33 -3.36
N LYS A 517 13.31 0.75 -3.44
CA LYS A 517 14.03 1.40 -2.34
C LYS A 517 13.51 2.79 -1.97
N GLY A 518 12.76 3.43 -2.86
CA GLY A 518 12.38 4.83 -2.76
C GLY A 518 13.06 5.71 -3.81
N LEU A 519 12.78 7.02 -3.70
CA LEU A 519 13.32 8.04 -4.56
C LEU A 519 14.85 8.12 -4.36
N PRO A 520 15.68 7.96 -5.41
CA PRO A 520 17.12 7.81 -5.26
C PRO A 520 17.79 8.97 -4.50
N CYS A 521 17.42 10.22 -4.79
CA CYS A 521 17.98 11.39 -4.10
C CYS A 521 17.63 11.41 -2.62
N LEU A 522 16.37 11.14 -2.25
CA LEU A 522 15.95 11.06 -0.85
C LEU A 522 16.62 9.88 -0.13
N HIS A 523 16.71 8.72 -0.77
CA HIS A 523 17.38 7.56 -0.19
C HIS A 523 18.85 7.89 0.16
N GLN A 524 19.58 8.52 -0.76
CA GLN A 524 20.96 8.93 -0.52
C GLN A 524 21.04 9.96 0.61
N GLU A 525 20.17 10.96 0.60
CA GLU A 525 20.15 12.03 1.58
C GLU A 525 19.83 11.53 3.00
N LEU A 526 18.85 10.64 3.13
CA LEU A 526 18.54 9.98 4.40
C LEU A 526 19.67 9.07 4.86
N SER A 527 20.38 8.40 3.94
CA SER A 527 21.55 7.58 4.30
C SER A 527 22.67 8.45 4.90
N ASN A 528 22.93 9.61 4.31
CA ASN A 528 23.88 10.59 4.84
C ASN A 528 23.42 11.11 6.21
N PHE A 529 22.15 11.50 6.31
CA PHE A 529 21.55 11.99 7.55
C PHE A 529 21.64 10.97 8.69
N GLN A 530 21.41 9.68 8.42
CA GLN A 530 21.55 8.59 9.39
C GLN A 530 23.02 8.42 9.83
N GLN A 531 23.97 8.54 8.91
CA GLN A 531 25.39 8.50 9.23
C GLN A 531 25.83 9.68 10.10
N GLU A 532 25.35 10.89 9.80
CA GLU A 532 25.62 12.12 10.56
C GLU A 532 25.07 12.03 11.99
N LEU A 533 23.80 11.60 12.11
CA LEU A 533 23.05 11.62 13.37
C LEU A 533 23.45 10.47 14.29
N HIS A 534 23.63 9.25 13.77
CA HIS A 534 23.81 8.06 14.59
C HIS A 534 25.24 7.52 14.61
N ARG A 535 26.07 7.89 13.62
CA ARG A 535 27.45 7.41 13.47
C ARG A 535 27.58 5.89 13.73
N PRO A 536 26.79 5.05 13.04
CA PRO A 536 26.77 3.62 13.33
C PRO A 536 28.13 2.97 13.07
N PRO A 537 28.45 1.85 13.76
CA PRO A 537 29.66 1.09 13.48
C PRO A 537 29.75 0.66 12.00
N PRO A 538 30.97 0.51 11.44
CA PRO A 538 31.19 0.29 10.01
C PRO A 538 30.79 -1.14 9.60
N LEU A 539 29.50 -1.34 9.36
CA LEU A 539 28.92 -2.56 8.79
C LEU A 539 28.22 -2.23 7.46
N PRO A 540 28.12 -3.19 6.52
CA PRO A 540 27.29 -3.03 5.32
C PRO A 540 25.82 -2.80 5.69
N ARG A 541 25.36 -1.57 5.49
CA ARG A 541 24.00 -1.11 5.81
C ARG A 541 23.31 -0.59 4.56
N SER A 542 21.99 -0.70 4.55
CA SER A 542 21.15 -0.12 3.51
C SER A 542 19.93 0.52 4.13
N LEU A 543 19.19 1.26 3.31
CA LEU A 543 18.01 2.01 3.70
C LEU A 543 16.86 1.66 2.73
N LEU A 544 15.64 1.60 3.25
CA LEU A 544 14.43 1.35 2.46
C LEU A 544 13.35 2.35 2.87
N LEU A 545 12.86 3.15 1.92
CA LEU A 545 11.71 4.04 2.14
C LEU A 545 10.42 3.23 2.27
N THR A 546 9.53 3.68 3.15
CA THR A 546 8.26 3.02 3.49
C THR A 546 7.10 4.02 3.51
N ASN A 547 5.85 3.53 3.44
CA ASN A 547 4.64 4.33 3.61
C ASN A 547 4.38 4.67 5.10
N GLY A 548 5.37 5.29 5.75
CA GLY A 548 5.41 5.54 7.18
C GLY A 548 5.83 4.31 8.01
N ALA A 549 6.01 4.52 9.32
CA ALA A 549 6.55 3.51 10.24
C ALA A 549 5.73 2.21 10.31
N GLN A 550 4.39 2.27 10.26
CA GLN A 550 3.55 1.08 10.28
C GLN A 550 3.88 0.11 9.13
N HIS A 551 4.20 0.64 7.94
CA HIS A 551 4.64 -0.18 6.81
C HIS A 551 5.99 -0.85 7.11
N GLY A 552 6.92 -0.12 7.74
CA GLY A 552 8.17 -0.71 8.23
C GLY A 552 7.96 -1.84 9.24
N ILE A 553 7.09 -1.63 10.23
CA ILE A 553 6.74 -2.65 11.25
C ILE A 553 6.15 -3.89 10.58
N HIS A 554 5.24 -3.68 9.63
CA HIS A 554 4.60 -4.77 8.89
C HIS A 554 5.61 -5.56 8.05
N LEU A 555 6.49 -4.89 7.30
CA LEU A 555 7.55 -5.55 6.52
C LEU A 555 8.51 -6.36 7.40
N CYS A 556 8.91 -5.82 8.56
CA CYS A 556 9.73 -6.56 9.53
C CYS A 556 8.98 -7.76 10.10
N THR A 557 7.68 -7.63 10.37
CA THR A 557 6.84 -8.72 10.86
C THR A 557 6.75 -9.84 9.82
N GLU A 558 6.40 -9.51 8.58
CA GLU A 558 6.28 -10.49 7.49
C GLU A 558 7.60 -11.20 7.17
N LEU A 559 8.74 -10.52 7.35
CA LEU A 559 10.05 -11.12 7.12
C LEU A 559 10.53 -12.01 8.28
N LEU A 560 10.23 -11.66 9.53
CA LEU A 560 10.89 -12.25 10.71
C LEU A 560 9.99 -13.15 11.57
N VAL A 561 8.68 -13.16 11.32
CA VAL A 561 7.69 -13.81 12.17
C VAL A 561 6.90 -14.84 11.37
N ASP A 562 7.02 -16.10 11.77
CA ASP A 562 6.18 -17.19 11.28
C ASP A 562 4.92 -17.36 12.14
N HIS A 563 3.94 -18.09 11.60
CA HIS A 563 2.72 -18.38 12.34
C HIS A 563 3.03 -19.18 13.63
N GLY A 564 2.56 -18.68 14.78
CA GLY A 564 2.78 -19.29 16.09
C GLY A 564 4.16 -19.00 16.72
N ASP A 565 4.97 -18.13 16.11
CA ASP A 565 6.27 -17.75 16.68
C ASP A 565 6.15 -17.01 18.02
N PRO A 566 7.09 -17.21 18.95
CA PRO A 566 7.25 -16.32 20.09
C PRO A 566 7.86 -14.99 19.66
N VAL A 567 7.22 -13.89 20.06
CA VAL A 567 7.65 -12.51 19.75
C VAL A 567 7.73 -11.70 21.04
N ILE A 568 8.85 -11.01 21.25
CA ILE A 568 9.06 -10.19 22.44
C ILE A 568 8.75 -8.72 22.13
N ALA A 569 7.98 -8.09 23.02
CA ALA A 569 7.84 -6.63 23.07
C ALA A 569 7.54 -6.18 24.51
N THR A 570 7.37 -4.88 24.75
CA THR A 570 6.91 -4.38 26.04
C THR A 570 5.45 -4.78 26.27
N GLU A 571 5.09 -5.09 27.51
CA GLU A 571 3.75 -5.51 27.94
C GLU A 571 2.65 -4.56 27.47
N TYR A 572 2.95 -3.26 27.55
CA TYR A 572 2.19 -2.21 26.87
C TYR A 572 3.01 -1.70 25.70
N SER A 573 2.48 -1.90 24.49
CA SER A 573 3.17 -1.62 23.23
C SER A 573 2.29 -0.83 22.28
N TYR A 574 2.91 -0.27 21.25
CA TYR A 574 2.20 0.41 20.19
C TYR A 574 1.17 -0.54 19.55
N PHE A 575 -0.11 -0.17 19.59
CA PHE A 575 -1.21 -1.00 19.08
C PHE A 575 -1.00 -1.44 17.61
N GLY A 576 -0.26 -0.66 16.80
CA GLY A 576 0.03 -1.00 15.41
C GLY A 576 0.90 -2.26 15.28
N LEU A 577 1.79 -2.51 16.25
CA LEU A 577 2.53 -3.77 16.34
C LEU A 577 1.57 -4.94 16.58
N HIS A 578 0.60 -4.80 17.47
CA HIS A 578 -0.38 -5.86 17.74
C HIS A 578 -1.22 -6.18 16.50
N TYR A 579 -1.59 -5.17 15.70
CA TYR A 579 -2.29 -5.40 14.43
C TYR A 579 -1.44 -6.12 13.41
N ALA A 580 -0.13 -5.84 13.35
CA ALA A 580 0.79 -6.57 12.47
C ALA A 580 0.98 -8.04 12.92
N LEU A 581 0.99 -8.31 14.23
CA LEU A 581 1.26 -9.63 14.80
C LEU A 581 0.05 -10.57 14.89
N LYS A 582 -1.17 -10.03 15.10
CA LYS A 582 -2.40 -10.83 15.26
C LYS A 582 -2.65 -11.84 14.12
N PRO A 583 -2.44 -11.50 12.83
CA PRO A 583 -2.61 -12.44 11.72
C PRO A 583 -1.72 -13.70 11.79
N TYR A 584 -0.61 -13.62 12.53
CA TYR A 584 0.35 -14.71 12.68
C TYR A 584 0.12 -15.57 13.93
N HIS A 585 -0.89 -15.26 14.77
CA HIS A 585 -1.17 -16.02 16.00
C HIS A 585 0.07 -16.25 16.88
N VAL A 586 0.90 -15.23 17.04
CA VAL A 586 2.15 -15.30 17.80
C VAL A 586 1.93 -15.64 19.27
N GLU A 587 2.92 -16.29 19.89
CA GLU A 587 3.07 -16.31 21.34
C GLU A 587 3.68 -14.97 21.78
N PHE A 588 2.84 -14.02 22.19
CA PHE A 588 3.31 -12.70 22.60
C PHE A 588 3.94 -12.75 24.00
N ILE A 589 5.22 -12.38 24.09
CA ILE A 589 5.99 -12.29 25.32
C ILE A 589 6.10 -10.81 25.70
N GLY A 590 5.20 -10.36 26.58
CA GLY A 590 5.20 -8.99 27.10
C GLY A 590 6.17 -8.84 28.28
N LEU A 591 7.12 -7.93 28.15
CA LEU A 591 8.11 -7.61 29.20
C LEU A 591 7.77 -6.29 29.90
N LYS A 592 8.10 -6.17 31.19
CA LYS A 592 7.86 -4.92 31.91
C LYS A 592 8.89 -3.86 31.55
N GLU A 593 8.47 -2.63 31.75
CA GLU A 593 9.28 -1.44 31.66
C GLU A 593 9.00 -0.52 32.85
N ASP A 594 9.95 0.33 33.17
CA ASP A 594 9.82 1.42 34.13
C ASP A 594 10.28 2.73 33.48
N LYS A 595 10.47 3.80 34.27
CA LYS A 595 10.89 5.11 33.76
C LYS A 595 12.15 5.10 32.90
N ASP A 596 13.05 4.12 33.10
CA ASP A 596 14.29 3.96 32.34
C ASP A 596 14.11 3.01 31.13
N GLY A 597 12.87 2.64 30.80
CA GLY A 597 12.45 1.79 29.69
C GLY A 597 12.40 0.28 30.02
N LEU A 598 12.44 -0.56 28.98
CA LEU A 598 12.49 -2.03 29.07
C LEU A 598 13.56 -2.54 30.05
N ILE A 599 13.20 -3.48 30.93
CA ILE A 599 14.08 -4.04 31.97
C ILE A 599 14.93 -5.19 31.39
N PRO A 600 16.27 -5.07 31.29
CA PRO A 600 17.11 -6.09 30.66
C PRO A 600 17.16 -7.43 31.43
N GLU A 601 17.11 -7.39 32.76
CA GLU A 601 17.15 -8.59 33.60
C GLU A 601 15.90 -9.46 33.39
N GLU A 602 14.75 -8.86 33.12
CA GLU A 602 13.52 -9.58 32.80
C GLU A 602 13.63 -10.26 31.43
N LEU A 603 14.12 -9.54 30.41
CA LEU A 603 14.41 -10.11 29.09
C LEU A 603 15.31 -11.35 29.20
N GLU A 604 16.44 -11.23 29.91
CA GLU A 604 17.39 -12.34 30.07
C GLU A 604 16.81 -13.49 30.90
N SER A 605 16.02 -13.19 31.93
CA SER A 605 15.34 -14.22 32.75
C SER A 605 14.33 -15.04 31.94
N VAL A 606 13.52 -14.38 31.12
CA VAL A 606 12.54 -15.03 30.24
C VAL A 606 13.24 -15.93 29.22
N LEU A 607 14.28 -15.42 28.55
CA LEU A 607 15.05 -16.20 27.56
C LEU A 607 15.73 -17.42 28.20
N ASN A 608 16.35 -17.25 29.36
CA ASN A 608 16.95 -18.34 30.12
C ASN A 608 15.94 -19.42 30.51
N THR A 609 14.77 -19.00 30.99
CA THR A 609 13.71 -19.92 31.43
C THR A 609 13.18 -20.74 30.24
N ARG A 610 12.91 -20.08 29.11
CA ARG A 610 12.48 -20.75 27.87
C ARG A 610 13.50 -21.76 27.37
N MET A 611 14.77 -21.36 27.33
CA MET A 611 15.87 -22.24 26.92
C MET A 611 15.96 -23.47 27.82
N LYS A 612 15.86 -23.32 29.15
CA LYS A 612 15.86 -24.44 30.11
C LYS A 612 14.65 -25.36 29.94
N GLN A 613 13.50 -24.82 29.55
CA GLN A 613 12.27 -25.58 29.31
C GLN A 613 12.22 -26.22 27.91
N GLY A 614 13.22 -25.97 27.04
CA GLY A 614 13.22 -26.47 25.66
C GLY A 614 12.13 -25.85 24.79
N LEU A 615 11.61 -24.67 25.16
CA LEU A 615 10.61 -23.95 24.37
C LEU A 615 11.26 -23.30 23.15
N LYS A 616 10.46 -23.05 22.11
CA LYS A 616 10.91 -22.31 20.92
C LYS A 616 11.45 -20.94 21.35
N MET A 617 12.66 -20.62 20.91
CA MET A 617 13.28 -19.33 21.22
C MET A 617 12.71 -18.23 20.31
N PRO A 618 12.43 -17.03 20.83
CA PRO A 618 12.07 -15.88 20.01
C PRO A 618 13.27 -15.43 19.16
N ARG A 619 12.98 -14.88 17.98
CA ARG A 619 13.99 -14.34 17.06
C ARG A 619 14.02 -12.82 17.03
N VAL A 620 12.98 -12.18 17.54
CA VAL A 620 12.78 -10.73 17.41
C VAL A 620 12.33 -10.09 18.72
N LEU A 621 12.96 -8.96 19.03
CA LEU A 621 12.55 -8.01 20.05
C LEU A 621 12.07 -6.73 19.34
N PHE A 622 10.79 -6.40 19.47
CA PHE A 622 10.27 -5.10 19.07
C PHE A 622 10.33 -4.14 20.26
N VAL A 623 10.87 -2.94 20.05
CA VAL A 623 11.01 -1.94 21.10
C VAL A 623 10.80 -0.53 20.55
N VAL A 624 10.07 0.29 21.30
CA VAL A 624 9.96 1.75 21.07
C VAL A 624 10.87 2.41 22.11
N PRO A 625 12.13 2.74 21.79
CA PRO A 625 13.11 3.09 22.82
C PRO A 625 13.01 4.54 23.32
N THR A 626 12.34 5.42 22.57
CA THR A 626 12.29 6.86 22.88
C THR A 626 10.83 7.29 22.98
N PHE A 627 10.44 7.74 24.18
CA PHE A 627 9.09 8.19 24.49
C PHE A 627 8.02 7.18 24.06
N SER A 628 8.17 5.95 24.56
CA SER A 628 7.38 4.77 24.18
C SER A 628 5.88 5.05 24.09
N ASN A 629 5.20 4.47 23.10
CA ASN A 629 3.74 4.53 23.02
C ASN A 629 3.16 3.23 23.57
N PRO A 630 2.52 3.22 24.76
CA PRO A 630 1.85 4.38 25.37
C PRO A 630 2.59 5.07 26.55
N THR A 631 3.62 4.46 27.12
CA THR A 631 4.12 4.78 28.47
C THR A 631 4.93 6.06 28.61
N ASN A 632 5.41 6.60 27.48
CA ASN A 632 6.32 7.73 27.35
C ASN A 632 7.73 7.49 27.92
N PHE A 633 8.05 6.27 28.34
CA PHE A 633 9.37 6.00 28.91
C PHE A 633 10.49 6.12 27.88
N LEU A 634 11.66 6.52 28.36
CA LEU A 634 12.88 6.71 27.60
C LEU A 634 13.89 5.65 28.02
N LEU A 635 14.25 4.78 27.08
CA LEU A 635 15.17 3.68 27.34
C LEU A 635 16.60 4.21 27.54
N SER A 636 17.12 4.07 28.75
CA SER A 636 18.45 4.59 29.11
C SER A 636 19.59 3.93 28.32
N GLU A 637 20.70 4.65 28.12
CA GLU A 637 21.84 4.13 27.36
C GLU A 637 22.42 2.85 27.96
N SER A 638 22.55 2.79 29.29
CA SER A 638 23.05 1.61 30.00
C SER A 638 22.17 0.38 29.74
N ARG A 639 20.85 0.54 29.75
CA ARG A 639 19.91 -0.53 29.42
C ARG A 639 19.95 -0.91 27.94
N LYS A 640 20.08 0.06 27.01
CA LYS A 640 20.27 -0.25 25.58
C LYS A 640 21.51 -1.13 25.37
N ARG A 641 22.65 -0.79 25.99
CA ARG A 641 23.88 -1.60 25.93
C ARG A 641 23.65 -3.01 26.47
N ARG A 642 23.01 -3.14 27.64
CA ARG A 642 22.71 -4.44 28.23
C ARG A 642 21.75 -5.28 27.38
N ILE A 643 20.70 -4.68 26.84
CA ILE A 643 19.76 -5.35 25.92
C ILE A 643 20.48 -5.79 24.65
N TYR A 644 21.38 -4.97 24.11
CA TYR A 644 22.17 -5.34 22.95
C TYR A 644 23.09 -6.54 23.21
N GLU A 645 23.76 -6.59 24.37
CA GLU A 645 24.55 -7.75 24.81
C GLU A 645 23.69 -9.02 24.92
N ILE A 646 22.49 -8.91 25.51
CA ILE A 646 21.54 -10.01 25.61
C ILE A 646 21.10 -10.46 24.22
N ALA A 647 20.78 -9.53 23.32
CA ALA A 647 20.45 -9.84 21.94
C ALA A 647 21.59 -10.56 21.22
N CYS A 648 22.85 -10.19 21.49
CA CYS A 648 24.03 -10.91 21.00
C CYS A 648 24.12 -12.34 21.54
N LYS A 649 23.87 -12.52 22.83
CA LYS A 649 23.95 -13.81 23.51
C LYS A 649 22.88 -14.81 23.05
N TYR A 650 21.65 -14.36 22.84
CA TYR A 650 20.50 -15.23 22.49
C TYR A 650 20.08 -15.15 21.03
N ASP A 651 20.86 -14.47 20.20
CA ASP A 651 20.63 -14.30 18.76
C ASP A 651 19.27 -13.65 18.40
N LEU A 652 18.98 -12.50 19.02
CA LEU A 652 17.80 -11.69 18.72
C LEU A 652 18.10 -10.61 17.68
N ILE A 653 17.17 -10.42 16.75
CA ILE A 653 17.05 -9.20 15.96
C ILE A 653 16.29 -8.15 16.79
N ILE A 654 16.83 -6.94 16.86
CA ILE A 654 16.16 -5.81 17.50
C ILE A 654 15.50 -4.98 16.40
N VAL A 655 14.17 -4.86 16.47
CA VAL A 655 13.41 -3.91 15.66
C VAL A 655 13.13 -2.69 16.52
N GLU A 656 13.85 -1.60 16.25
CA GLU A 656 13.78 -0.32 16.96
C GLU A 656 12.80 0.61 16.25
N ASP A 657 11.61 0.86 16.81
CA ASP A 657 10.63 1.82 16.29
C ASP A 657 10.89 3.21 16.84
N GLU A 658 11.47 4.10 16.03
CA GLU A 658 11.93 5.42 16.44
C GLU A 658 11.25 6.57 15.67
N VAL A 659 10.03 6.89 16.10
CA VAL A 659 9.23 7.97 15.49
C VAL A 659 9.11 9.22 16.36
N TYR A 660 9.69 9.23 17.56
CA TYR A 660 9.52 10.31 18.54
C TYR A 660 10.82 11.03 18.90
N MET A 661 11.99 10.58 18.43
CA MET A 661 13.30 11.16 18.73
C MET A 661 13.37 12.69 18.59
N PHE A 662 12.75 13.25 17.54
CA PHE A 662 12.75 14.70 17.30
C PHE A 662 11.80 15.49 18.23
N LEU A 663 11.04 14.81 19.07
CA LEU A 663 10.11 15.38 20.06
C LEU A 663 10.67 15.26 21.48
N ASN A 664 11.98 15.32 21.65
CA ASN A 664 12.62 15.42 22.95
C ASN A 664 12.50 16.84 23.51
N TYR A 665 12.01 17.04 24.72
CA TYR A 665 11.87 18.37 25.34
C TYR A 665 13.01 18.72 26.31
N THR A 666 14.01 17.85 26.40
CA THR A 666 15.21 18.00 27.21
C THR A 666 16.45 18.13 26.32
N ASP A 667 17.60 18.34 26.96
CA ASP A 667 18.92 18.33 26.32
C ASP A 667 19.58 16.94 26.29
N THR A 668 18.92 15.92 26.87
CA THR A 668 19.45 14.56 26.96
C THR A 668 19.38 13.87 25.59
N VAL A 669 20.51 13.50 25.01
CA VAL A 669 20.56 12.74 23.75
C VAL A 669 20.99 11.31 24.06
N ILE A 670 20.14 10.33 23.75
CA ILE A 670 20.46 8.90 23.95
C ILE A 670 20.79 8.24 22.61
N PRO A 671 21.92 7.52 22.51
CA PRO A 671 22.27 6.77 21.30
C PRO A 671 21.18 5.78 20.87
N SER A 672 21.04 5.58 19.56
CA SER A 672 20.18 4.53 18.99
C SER A 672 20.81 3.15 19.19
N PHE A 673 20.00 2.09 19.19
CA PHE A 673 20.53 0.72 19.05
C PHE A 673 21.40 0.56 17.79
N LEU A 674 21.09 1.29 16.72
CA LEU A 674 21.89 1.32 15.49
C LEU A 674 23.32 1.82 15.73
N SER A 675 23.50 2.77 16.65
CA SER A 675 24.82 3.26 17.08
C SER A 675 25.61 2.22 17.90
N LEU A 676 24.93 1.25 18.50
CA LEU A 676 25.55 0.17 19.28
C LEU A 676 25.81 -1.08 18.43
N ASP A 677 25.27 -1.15 17.22
CA ASP A 677 25.20 -2.38 16.45
C ASP A 677 26.53 -2.75 15.78
N THR A 678 27.34 -3.57 16.45
CA THR A 678 28.62 -4.11 15.93
C THR A 678 28.48 -5.48 15.25
N THR A 679 27.32 -6.13 15.37
CA THR A 679 27.09 -7.51 14.90
C THR A 679 26.04 -7.62 13.80
N GLY A 680 25.37 -6.53 13.43
CA GLY A 680 24.43 -6.51 12.31
C GLY A 680 23.05 -7.08 12.67
N ARG A 681 22.51 -6.76 13.84
CA ARG A 681 21.22 -7.30 14.33
C ARG A 681 20.13 -6.26 14.59
N VAL A 682 20.37 -5.00 14.26
CA VAL A 682 19.43 -3.90 14.52
C VAL A 682 18.78 -3.45 13.21
N VAL A 683 17.45 -3.43 13.18
CA VAL A 683 16.66 -2.78 12.15
C VAL A 683 15.93 -1.61 12.80
N ARG A 684 16.31 -0.40 12.42
CA ARG A 684 15.71 0.84 12.90
C ARG A 684 14.62 1.31 11.95
N ILE A 685 13.50 1.77 12.50
CA ILE A 685 12.36 2.34 11.78
C ILE A 685 12.26 3.81 12.16
N ASP A 686 12.25 4.70 11.18
CA ASP A 686 12.07 6.13 11.40
C ASP A 686 10.86 6.65 10.60
N SER A 687 10.35 7.83 10.98
CA SER A 687 9.24 8.48 10.29
C SER A 687 9.21 9.99 10.52
N ILE A 688 8.79 10.74 9.50
CA ILE A 688 8.51 12.18 9.64
C ILE A 688 7.08 12.48 10.10
N SER A 689 6.27 11.43 10.34
CA SER A 689 4.82 11.58 10.60
C SER A 689 4.47 12.36 11.87
N LYS A 690 5.40 12.49 12.82
CA LYS A 690 5.20 13.19 14.11
C LYS A 690 5.75 14.61 14.12
N VAL A 691 6.50 15.00 13.10
CA VAL A 691 7.17 16.31 13.07
C VAL A 691 6.94 17.10 11.80
N VAL A 692 6.65 16.46 10.67
CA VAL A 692 6.40 17.12 9.38
C VAL A 692 4.95 16.98 8.99
N SER A 693 4.49 15.76 8.72
CA SER A 693 3.12 15.50 8.28
C SER A 693 2.80 14.01 8.37
N ALA A 694 1.66 13.70 8.98
CA ALA A 694 1.15 12.35 9.03
C ALA A 694 0.58 11.86 7.69
N GLY A 695 0.05 12.76 6.87
CA GLY A 695 -0.62 12.47 5.60
C GLY A 695 0.32 12.21 4.43
N LEU A 696 1.59 12.68 4.49
CA LEU A 696 2.60 12.41 3.45
C LEU A 696 3.06 10.94 3.41
N ARG A 697 2.88 10.20 4.51
CA ARG A 697 3.24 8.77 4.66
C ARG A 697 4.69 8.47 4.25
N VAL A 698 5.65 9.26 4.74
CA VAL A 698 7.09 8.97 4.52
C VAL A 698 7.73 8.45 5.80
N GLY A 699 8.33 7.27 5.71
CA GLY A 699 9.19 6.67 6.73
C GLY A 699 10.29 5.84 6.08
N TRP A 700 11.19 5.25 6.86
CA TRP A 700 12.24 4.38 6.32
C TRP A 700 12.72 3.35 7.33
N LEU A 701 13.36 2.30 6.81
CA LEU A 701 14.11 1.30 7.55
C LEU A 701 15.60 1.51 7.32
N THR A 702 16.41 1.44 8.38
CA THR A 702 17.88 1.40 8.32
C THR A 702 18.38 0.14 9.01
N GLY A 703 19.22 -0.65 8.35
CA GLY A 703 19.71 -1.90 8.95
C GLY A 703 20.72 -2.64 8.09
N PRO A 704 21.10 -3.87 8.48
CA PRO A 704 22.01 -4.73 7.74
C PRO A 704 21.54 -4.93 6.30
N GLN A 705 22.46 -4.76 5.34
CA GLN A 705 22.14 -4.84 3.90
C GLN A 705 21.36 -6.12 3.50
N PRO A 706 21.68 -7.33 4.02
CA PRO A 706 20.90 -8.52 3.69
C PRO A 706 19.43 -8.43 4.13
N LEU A 707 19.15 -7.97 5.36
CA LEU A 707 17.77 -7.84 5.86
C LEU A 707 17.00 -6.79 5.06
N ILE A 708 17.62 -5.64 4.80
CA ILE A 708 17.00 -4.56 4.00
C ILE A 708 16.74 -5.02 2.56
N ARG A 709 17.58 -5.89 2.00
CA ARG A 709 17.33 -6.46 0.67
C ARG A 709 16.09 -7.34 0.65
N TYR A 710 15.85 -8.16 1.67
CA TYR A 710 14.64 -8.97 1.73
C TYR A 710 13.39 -8.14 2.00
N THR A 711 13.46 -7.12 2.88
CA THR A 711 12.32 -6.20 3.07
C THR A 711 12.01 -5.39 1.80
N GLU A 712 13.01 -5.05 0.99
CA GLU A 712 12.80 -4.40 -0.32
C GLU A 712 12.00 -5.32 -1.26
N LEU A 713 12.33 -6.61 -1.32
CA LEU A 713 11.59 -7.58 -2.14
C LEU A 713 10.15 -7.74 -1.67
N THR A 714 9.93 -7.83 -0.35
CA THR A 714 8.58 -7.87 0.24
C THR A 714 7.80 -6.60 -0.10
N SER A 715 8.38 -5.42 0.12
CA SER A 715 7.78 -4.11 -0.21
C SER A 715 7.42 -4.00 -1.69
N MET A 716 8.29 -4.46 -2.58
CA MET A 716 8.05 -4.48 -4.02
C MET A 716 6.82 -5.33 -4.38
N SER A 717 6.62 -6.46 -3.70
CA SER A 717 5.43 -7.29 -3.91
C SER A 717 4.14 -6.63 -3.40
N GLN A 718 4.22 -5.86 -2.29
CA GLN A 718 3.07 -5.19 -1.70
C GLN A 718 2.65 -3.94 -2.48
N ILE A 719 3.58 -3.02 -2.72
CA ILE A 719 3.25 -1.66 -3.23
C ILE A 719 4.05 -1.25 -4.46
N MET A 720 5.03 -2.08 -4.89
CA MET A 720 6.08 -1.76 -5.87
C MET A 720 7.07 -0.70 -5.39
N HIS A 721 6.58 0.49 -5.04
CA HIS A 721 7.35 1.57 -4.41
C HIS A 721 6.41 2.60 -3.75
N PRO A 722 6.91 3.44 -2.82
CA PRO A 722 6.12 4.49 -2.16
C PRO A 722 5.86 5.69 -3.09
N CYS A 723 5.00 6.62 -2.65
CA CYS A 723 4.67 7.86 -3.39
C CYS A 723 5.93 8.70 -3.64
N ALA A 724 6.26 8.95 -4.90
CA ALA A 724 7.48 9.67 -5.27
C ALA A 724 7.31 11.18 -5.06
N VAL A 725 6.11 11.74 -5.30
CA VAL A 725 5.80 13.15 -5.05
C VAL A 725 6.04 13.54 -3.59
N THR A 726 5.54 12.76 -2.63
CA THR A 726 5.74 13.09 -1.22
C THR A 726 7.19 12.92 -0.79
N GLN A 727 7.92 11.96 -1.38
CA GLN A 727 9.35 11.82 -1.15
C GLN A 727 10.14 13.02 -1.70
N SER A 728 9.79 13.56 -2.86
CA SER A 728 10.43 14.77 -3.39
C SER A 728 10.20 15.98 -2.48
N MET A 729 9.00 16.13 -1.91
CA MET A 729 8.72 17.19 -0.93
C MET A 729 9.59 17.06 0.33
N ILE A 730 9.75 15.84 0.85
CA ILE A 730 10.60 15.57 2.01
C ILE A 730 12.08 15.78 1.67
N TYR A 731 12.52 15.41 0.48
CA TYR A 731 13.89 15.65 0.00
C TYR A 731 14.21 17.15 0.01
N SER A 732 13.31 17.99 -0.51
CA SER A 732 13.48 19.45 -0.49
C SER A 732 13.57 20.01 0.93
N LEU A 733 12.76 19.52 1.87
CA LEU A 733 12.79 19.97 3.27
C LEU A 733 14.05 19.50 4.00
N ILE A 734 14.48 18.25 3.79
CA ILE A 734 15.62 17.67 4.50
C ILE A 734 16.93 18.28 4.00
N THR A 735 17.09 18.48 2.69
CA THR A 735 18.31 19.02 2.09
C THR A 735 18.64 20.42 2.62
N ASP A 736 17.62 21.22 2.94
CA ASP A 736 17.80 22.47 3.69
C ASP A 736 17.82 22.20 5.20
N ARG A 737 19.02 21.92 5.73
CA ARG A 737 19.24 21.62 7.16
C ARG A 737 18.85 22.78 8.07
N GLU A 738 18.98 24.02 7.62
CA GLU A 738 18.63 25.19 8.43
C GLU A 738 17.09 25.29 8.56
N LEU A 739 16.38 25.18 7.44
CA LEU A 739 14.92 25.16 7.42
C LEU A 739 14.37 23.99 8.25
N LEU A 740 14.89 22.78 8.07
CA LEU A 740 14.51 21.61 8.87
C LEU A 740 14.75 21.85 10.37
N THR A 741 15.91 22.39 10.75
CA THR A 741 16.24 22.63 12.16
C THR A 741 15.30 23.66 12.78
N LYS A 742 15.07 24.79 12.11
CA LYS A 742 14.11 25.82 12.57
C LYS A 742 12.71 25.24 12.75
N HIS A 743 12.27 24.43 11.78
CA HIS A 743 11.00 23.72 11.84
C HIS A 743 10.92 22.81 13.08
N LEU A 744 11.88 21.89 13.25
CA LEU A 744 11.88 20.96 14.39
C LEU A 744 11.91 21.67 15.75
N LEU A 745 12.69 22.76 15.88
CA LEU A 745 12.70 23.56 17.11
C LEU A 745 11.36 24.22 17.39
N SER A 746 10.68 24.74 16.36
CA SER A 746 9.34 25.32 16.50
C SER A 746 8.31 24.27 16.97
N VAL A 747 8.37 23.06 16.41
CA VAL A 747 7.52 21.93 16.77
C VAL A 747 7.76 21.50 18.22
N ARG A 748 9.04 21.39 18.64
CA ARG A 748 9.42 21.08 20.03
C ARG A 748 8.90 22.14 21.00
N CYS A 749 9.07 23.42 20.67
CA CYS A 749 8.60 24.54 21.48
C CYS A 749 7.09 24.54 21.64
N PHE A 750 6.35 24.25 20.56
CA PHE A 750 4.90 24.12 20.59
C PHE A 750 4.49 23.02 21.58
N TYR A 751 4.89 21.76 21.32
CA TYR A 751 4.46 20.61 22.12
C TYR A 751 4.94 20.65 23.57
N LYS A 752 6.12 21.22 23.85
CA LYS A 752 6.57 21.43 25.22
C LYS A 752 5.57 22.27 26.02
N LYS A 753 5.01 23.34 25.45
CA LYS A 753 4.02 24.19 26.13
C LYS A 753 2.75 23.42 26.47
N GLN A 754 2.23 22.60 25.54
CA GLN A 754 1.05 21.78 25.82
C GLN A 754 1.35 20.72 26.89
N LYS A 755 2.50 20.07 26.81
CA LYS A 755 2.95 19.10 27.81
C LYS A 755 3.07 19.72 29.20
N ASP A 756 3.71 20.90 29.31
CA ASP A 756 3.89 21.60 30.59
C ASP A 756 2.54 22.01 31.19
N CYS A 757 1.58 22.44 30.35
CA CYS A 757 0.21 22.73 30.78
C CYS A 757 -0.50 21.50 31.36
N VAL A 758 -0.48 20.36 30.66
CA VAL A 758 -1.08 19.12 31.17
C VAL A 758 -0.41 18.68 32.47
N ASN A 759 0.92 18.69 32.55
CA ASN A 759 1.62 18.26 33.76
C ASN A 759 1.30 19.15 34.97
N ASN A 760 1.21 20.47 34.78
CA ASN A 760 0.80 21.39 35.84
C ASN A 760 -0.66 21.15 36.28
N ALA A 761 -1.55 20.77 35.35
CA ALA A 761 -2.91 20.40 35.68
C ALA A 761 -3.00 19.06 36.42
N LEU A 762 -2.21 18.06 36.04
CA LEU A 762 -2.17 16.74 36.70
C LEU A 762 -1.71 16.82 38.16
N LYS A 763 -0.78 17.74 38.48
CA LYS A 763 -0.37 18.03 39.88
C LYS A 763 -1.55 18.39 40.79
N LYS A 764 -2.63 18.96 40.25
CA LYS A 764 -3.83 19.32 41.04
C LYS A 764 -4.66 18.11 41.47
N ILE A 765 -4.40 16.92 40.91
CA ILE A 765 -5.16 15.69 41.13
C ILE A 765 -4.26 14.49 41.50
N GLU A 766 -3.04 14.77 41.98
CA GLU A 766 -2.01 13.75 42.23
C GLU A 766 -2.41 12.70 43.29
N ASP A 767 -3.37 13.03 44.15
CA ASP A 767 -3.98 12.12 45.12
C ASP A 767 -4.84 11.03 44.44
N LEU A 768 -5.31 11.27 43.22
CA LEU A 768 -6.18 10.35 42.46
C LEU A 768 -5.40 9.47 41.47
N ILE A 769 -4.20 9.87 41.08
CA ILE A 769 -3.46 9.27 39.97
C ILE A 769 -1.99 9.00 40.31
N GLU A 770 -1.33 8.22 39.46
CA GLU A 770 0.12 7.99 39.46
C GLU A 770 0.60 8.13 38.01
N TRP A 771 1.55 9.03 37.77
CA TRP A 771 2.15 9.27 36.46
C TRP A 771 3.59 9.74 36.61
N GLU A 772 4.36 9.59 35.54
CA GLU A 772 5.69 10.18 35.41
C GLU A 772 5.62 11.36 34.44
N GLU A 773 6.33 12.45 34.73
CA GLU A 773 6.36 13.62 33.86
C GLU A 773 7.06 13.28 32.54
N PRO A 774 6.40 13.45 31.37
CA PRO A 774 7.03 13.20 30.08
C PRO A 774 8.25 14.08 29.82
N GLU A 775 9.31 13.48 29.32
CA GLU A 775 10.50 14.20 28.81
C GLU A 775 10.39 14.50 27.30
N GLY A 776 9.41 13.92 26.60
CA GLY A 776 9.21 14.08 25.17
C GLY A 776 7.94 13.42 24.64
N GLY A 777 7.83 13.28 23.32
CA GLY A 777 6.71 12.57 22.67
C GLY A 777 5.35 13.26 22.85
N TYR A 778 4.25 12.51 22.78
CA TYR A 778 2.89 13.07 22.75
C TYR A 778 2.00 12.72 23.94
N TYR A 779 2.49 11.86 24.85
CA TYR A 779 1.60 11.09 25.71
C TYR A 779 1.91 11.29 27.19
N HIS A 780 0.86 11.23 28.00
CA HIS A 780 0.95 10.93 29.42
C HIS A 780 0.33 9.54 29.65
N TRP A 781 1.04 8.70 30.37
CA TRP A 781 0.55 7.40 30.81
C TRP A 781 0.21 7.48 32.29
N ILE A 782 -1.07 7.31 32.60
CA ILE A 782 -1.62 7.66 33.90
C ILE A 782 -2.34 6.45 34.47
N LYS A 783 -1.90 6.00 35.64
CA LYS A 783 -2.59 5.00 36.42
C LYS A 783 -3.63 5.67 37.29
N ILE A 784 -4.86 5.15 37.29
CA ILE A 784 -5.93 5.63 38.14
C ILE A 784 -5.89 4.85 39.45
N ARG A 785 -5.66 5.53 40.58
CA ARG A 785 -5.60 4.85 41.88
C ARG A 785 -6.97 4.25 42.22
N GLY A 786 -6.99 3.08 42.85
CA GLY A 786 -8.22 2.43 43.31
C GLY A 786 -9.12 1.85 42.20
N LEU A 787 -8.70 1.86 40.93
CA LEU A 787 -9.37 1.13 39.85
C LEU A 787 -8.41 0.06 39.32
N GLU A 788 -8.87 -1.19 39.20
CA GLU A 788 -8.11 -2.25 38.51
C GLU A 788 -8.36 -2.23 36.99
N ASP A 789 -9.53 -1.75 36.58
CA ASP A 789 -9.94 -1.66 35.18
C ASP A 789 -10.67 -0.34 34.90
N VAL A 790 -10.13 0.45 33.97
CA VAL A 790 -10.71 1.74 33.58
C VAL A 790 -11.76 1.63 32.47
N ARG A 791 -12.08 0.43 31.95
CA ARG A 791 -13.03 0.25 30.83
C ARG A 791 -14.36 0.94 31.08
N ASN A 792 -14.99 0.69 32.23
CA ASN A 792 -16.28 1.30 32.54
C ASN A 792 -16.17 2.83 32.66
N MET A 793 -15.13 3.31 33.35
CA MET A 793 -14.81 4.74 33.46
C MET A 793 -14.73 5.40 32.09
N VAL A 794 -14.00 4.80 31.14
CA VAL A 794 -13.75 5.39 29.81
C VAL A 794 -14.98 5.28 28.90
N PHE A 795 -15.54 4.08 28.73
CA PHE A 795 -16.59 3.84 27.75
C PHE A 795 -17.97 4.39 28.16
N ASN A 796 -18.20 4.60 29.47
CA ASN A 796 -19.46 5.06 30.00
C ASN A 796 -19.34 6.42 30.69
N THR A 797 -18.55 6.54 31.76
CA THR A 797 -18.53 7.75 32.60
C THR A 797 -17.89 8.93 31.86
N ALA A 798 -16.70 8.78 31.29
CA ALA A 798 -16.04 9.82 30.50
C ALA A 798 -16.88 10.25 29.28
N PHE A 799 -17.49 9.28 28.59
CA PHE A 799 -18.36 9.57 27.45
C PHE A 799 -19.60 10.39 27.84
N LYS A 800 -20.19 10.15 29.03
CA LYS A 800 -21.30 10.98 29.56
C LYS A 800 -20.86 12.43 29.79
N HIS A 801 -19.62 12.63 30.24
CA HIS A 801 -18.97 13.93 30.42
C HIS A 801 -18.44 14.55 29.11
N GLY A 802 -18.70 13.92 27.95
CA GLY A 802 -18.27 14.44 26.65
C GLY A 802 -16.76 14.38 26.43
N LEU A 803 -16.07 13.43 27.08
CA LEU A 803 -14.63 13.23 26.96
C LEU A 803 -14.32 11.83 26.41
N MET A 804 -13.43 11.76 25.42
CA MET A 804 -12.90 10.52 24.86
C MET A 804 -11.47 10.30 25.35
N LEU A 805 -11.25 9.19 26.04
CA LEU A 805 -9.97 8.77 26.62
C LEU A 805 -9.55 7.42 26.02
N GLU A 806 -8.26 7.13 25.96
CA GLU A 806 -7.78 5.80 25.56
C GLU A 806 -7.45 4.95 26.79
N PRO A 807 -8.12 3.80 26.97
CA PRO A 807 -7.86 2.90 28.09
C PRO A 807 -6.64 2.02 27.83
N GLY A 808 -5.92 1.66 28.90
CA GLY A 808 -4.61 1.00 28.81
C GLY A 808 -4.64 -0.39 28.19
N HIS A 809 -5.77 -1.13 28.30
CA HIS A 809 -5.92 -2.45 27.69
C HIS A 809 -5.84 -2.40 26.14
N ASN A 810 -6.10 -1.25 25.51
CA ASN A 810 -5.92 -1.09 24.06
C ASN A 810 -4.45 -1.20 23.63
N PHE A 811 -3.51 -1.04 24.56
CA PHE A 811 -2.07 -1.15 24.37
C PHE A 811 -1.52 -2.47 24.90
N SER A 812 -2.36 -3.40 25.35
CA SER A 812 -1.95 -4.78 25.61
C SER A 812 -2.22 -5.65 24.38
N TYR A 813 -1.42 -6.70 24.20
CA TYR A 813 -1.69 -7.69 23.16
C TYR A 813 -3.00 -8.45 23.44
N ASP A 814 -3.22 -8.80 24.72
CA ASP A 814 -4.51 -9.30 25.23
C ASP A 814 -5.38 -8.14 25.68
N THR A 815 -6.30 -7.72 24.82
CA THR A 815 -7.18 -6.58 25.06
C THR A 815 -8.28 -6.85 26.09
N GLU A 816 -8.45 -8.10 26.54
CA GLU A 816 -9.40 -8.45 27.61
C GLU A 816 -8.81 -8.27 29.01
N ARG A 817 -7.47 -8.20 29.10
CA ARG A 817 -6.76 -8.01 30.35
C ARG A 817 -7.14 -6.67 31.01
N PRO A 818 -7.59 -6.68 32.28
CA PRO A 818 -7.83 -5.46 33.05
C PRO A 818 -6.60 -4.55 33.08
N SER A 819 -6.83 -3.25 32.97
CA SER A 819 -5.76 -2.26 33.05
C SER A 819 -6.21 -1.02 33.84
N PRO A 820 -5.43 -0.58 34.84
CA PRO A 820 -5.73 0.61 35.63
C PRO A 820 -5.29 1.91 34.93
N TYR A 821 -4.76 1.81 33.71
CA TYR A 821 -4.12 2.94 33.02
C TYR A 821 -5.04 3.59 31.99
N ILE A 822 -4.86 4.90 31.79
CA ILE A 822 -5.30 5.63 30.61
C ILE A 822 -4.09 6.27 29.93
N ARG A 823 -4.18 6.46 28.61
CA ARG A 823 -3.24 7.28 27.84
C ARG A 823 -3.91 8.59 27.44
N LEU A 824 -3.32 9.72 27.82
CA LEU A 824 -3.72 11.04 27.37
C LEU A 824 -2.79 11.56 26.28
N THR A 825 -3.35 12.22 25.28
CA THR A 825 -2.63 13.05 24.30
C THR A 825 -2.86 14.53 24.59
N PHE A 826 -1.92 15.39 24.20
CA PHE A 826 -2.05 16.84 24.36
C PHE A 826 -1.88 17.62 23.04
N THR A 827 -1.85 16.92 21.92
CA THR A 827 -1.38 17.49 20.66
C THR A 827 -2.36 18.48 20.03
N ARG A 828 -3.66 18.20 20.01
CA ARG A 828 -4.65 18.96 19.21
C ARG A 828 -5.47 20.01 19.97
N MET A 829 -5.38 20.04 21.30
CA MET A 829 -6.15 20.97 22.13
C MET A 829 -5.34 22.21 22.48
N ASN A 830 -6.05 23.33 22.68
CA ASN A 830 -5.42 24.53 23.22
C ASN A 830 -5.19 24.40 24.74
N LEU A 831 -4.41 25.32 25.32
CA LEU A 831 -3.98 25.23 26.73
C LEU A 831 -5.15 25.28 27.72
N GLU A 832 -6.16 26.11 27.46
CA GLU A 832 -7.36 26.23 28.32
C GLU A 832 -8.15 24.93 28.32
N GLN A 833 -8.41 24.36 27.13
CA GLN A 833 -9.08 23.08 26.97
C GLN A 833 -8.32 21.95 27.68
N LEU A 834 -6.99 21.95 27.64
CA LEU A 834 -6.17 20.95 28.31
C LEU A 834 -6.34 21.00 29.84
N ASP A 835 -6.25 22.18 30.46
CA ASP A 835 -6.45 22.33 31.92
C ASP A 835 -7.88 21.92 32.34
N ASP A 836 -8.89 22.40 31.60
CA ASP A 836 -10.30 22.08 31.87
C ASP A 836 -10.62 20.59 31.77
N ASN A 837 -10.01 19.91 30.80
CA ASN A 837 -10.23 18.47 30.65
C ASN A 837 -9.59 17.66 31.78
N ILE A 838 -8.48 18.10 32.37
CA ILE A 838 -7.94 17.44 33.56
C ILE A 838 -8.87 17.60 34.76
N ASN A 839 -9.47 18.79 34.93
CA ASN A 839 -10.53 18.99 35.94
C ASN A 839 -11.73 18.06 35.69
N THR A 840 -12.12 17.87 34.42
CA THR A 840 -13.18 16.93 34.04
C THR A 840 -12.81 15.48 34.38
N ILE A 841 -11.54 15.08 34.14
CA ILE A 841 -11.03 13.74 34.49
C ILE A 841 -11.10 13.49 36.00
N ARG A 842 -10.76 14.49 36.83
CA ARG A 842 -10.91 14.42 38.29
C ARG A 842 -12.33 14.02 38.67
N ASP A 843 -13.31 14.72 38.12
CA ASP A 843 -14.72 14.53 38.44
C ASP A 843 -15.22 13.15 37.97
N ILE A 844 -14.76 12.71 36.79
CA ILE A 844 -14.99 11.35 36.26
C ILE A 844 -14.46 10.28 37.22
N ILE A 845 -13.22 10.41 37.72
CA ILE A 845 -12.61 9.43 38.63
C ILE A 845 -13.41 9.36 39.95
N ILE A 846 -13.81 10.52 40.49
CA ILE A 846 -14.59 10.59 41.73
C ILE A 846 -15.97 9.95 41.56
N GLU A 847 -16.64 10.21 40.43
CA GLU A 847 -17.93 9.59 40.11
C GLU A 847 -17.80 8.07 39.98
N GLU A 848 -16.80 7.59 39.25
CA GLU A 848 -16.59 6.16 39.01
C GLU A 848 -16.34 5.39 40.32
N ARG A 849 -15.50 5.92 41.22
CA ARG A 849 -15.27 5.31 42.53
C ARG A 849 -16.55 5.22 43.37
N LYS A 850 -17.40 6.26 43.33
CA LYS A 850 -18.71 6.24 44.02
C LYS A 850 -19.65 5.20 43.43
N LEU A 851 -19.60 4.95 42.13
CA LEU A 851 -20.40 3.92 41.47
C LEU A 851 -19.96 2.52 41.92
N GLN A 852 -18.65 2.24 41.95
CA GLN A 852 -18.11 0.96 42.43
C GLN A 852 -18.49 0.68 43.89
N GLN A 853 -18.44 1.69 44.77
CA GLN A 853 -18.87 1.57 46.17
C GLN A 853 -20.37 1.28 46.35
N LYS A 854 -21.21 1.57 45.35
CA LYS A 854 -22.66 1.26 45.38
C LYS A 854 -22.99 -0.11 44.78
N THR A 855 -22.04 -0.74 44.08
CA THR A 855 -22.22 -2.05 43.42
C THR A 855 -21.56 -3.20 44.18
N CYS A 856 -20.59 -2.90 45.05
CA CYS A 856 -20.16 -3.76 46.16
C CYS A 856 -21.09 -3.60 47.36
#